data_AF-A0A0T7BUH8-F1
#
_entry.id   AF-A0A0T7BUH8-F1
#
_cell.length_a   1.000
_cell.length_b   1.000
_cell.length_c   1.000
_cell.angle_alpha   90.00
_cell.angle_beta   90.00
_cell.angle_gamma   90.00
#
_symmetry.space_group_name_H-M   'P 1'
#
loop_
_entity.id
_entity.type
_entity.pdbx_description
1 polymer ?
#
loop_
_entity_poly.entity_id
_entity_poly.type
_entity_poly.pdbx_seq_one_letter_code
_entity_poly.pdbx_strand_id
1 'polypeptide(L)'
;MKYSIGKIIIILIVIATGMTNLFIFFLHKQQENEGIKLGLKEYYLKYNILQELPSFSKNNIDNYYSNLKKNTDSKLIFYQNKKNNILENPTQITAYALHKIFNGDLEFAKYHAQWLLDNSININDSLFFPIDSEYTLDHQSCFQIKCSSASTQGLALGLFTYLYRETQDKKYLQVADKIYRSFYVPIDQGGFTRFDSEGIFFEEHPTKIPTRVLKGAAIAVISLHDYAAISQNIEACELFHKSLNRLSLIIPQYELNDPATGLLLSYYSLGKTTTKTLGRFVGNGTVLISEMKLIGIKSEQKKILSSVRMKKNEDTQTTKNFYLYVDGNMNWGEVIDKANKFRSVNGVKGKYNHSPFNFTLPLDQSFERYEIEVTYKIIGKNQLSLQLFDETEYWSLGNLRSPKNLNLVDNKITTQAFPIPKNFIKVLADKYEKKPEINPNYFDDNQQLIHILGKISNSQKLINYAIRWKDSTYLVPSRFFNNSSQSILINTQLSPTLALVPNSIESTHVEYPSIMRVNNIYHMYYSAYGKDKKWRIFLATSKDGIKFNRQGLVFTPQDLPANCQGKQAFPFVVKFSKDSYLMYFSCASQPQKSYERIVWASSVNGRNWKYGGIAINESGLDPFVILQPDGNYAMFYSLVSNNKILIKRATSKNGREWSNYSIVAESSPIGGLYTISGLQVDKKVCLLLQSSVTRSKRYNTLLYCDRGDGKFLPSKDNPVIVDKTWEKKWDTIRYGFHIFPEGDKYIVYHNVIPELGAEIGGQIARSELNMEFLKSSAKNLVTETNNKD
;
A
#
# COMPACT_ATOMS: atom_id res chain seq x y z
N MET A 1 -67.65 -12.47 -21.10
CA MET A 1 -66.44 -13.32 -21.02
C MET A 1 -65.12 -12.55 -21.13
N LYS A 2 -64.95 -11.51 -21.97
CA LYS A 2 -63.66 -10.78 -22.10
C LYS A 2 -63.19 -10.00 -20.84
N TYR A 3 -64.10 -9.55 -19.99
CA TYR A 3 -63.76 -8.82 -18.74
C TYR A 3 -63.21 -9.71 -17.61
N SER A 4 -63.46 -11.02 -17.65
CA SER A 4 -63.00 -11.97 -16.62
C SER A 4 -61.54 -12.42 -16.86
N ILE A 5 -61.16 -12.56 -18.14
CA ILE A 5 -59.82 -13.03 -18.54
C ILE A 5 -58.74 -11.99 -18.21
N GLY A 6 -59.03 -10.69 -18.36
CA GLY A 6 -58.07 -9.62 -18.03
C GLY A 6 -57.73 -9.55 -16.53
N LYS A 7 -58.71 -9.78 -15.64
CA LYS A 7 -58.46 -9.88 -14.20
C LYS A 7 -57.65 -11.12 -13.83
N ILE A 8 -57.92 -12.25 -14.49
CA ILE A 8 -57.17 -13.50 -14.27
C ILE A 8 -55.71 -13.36 -14.73
N ILE A 9 -55.44 -12.67 -15.85
CA ILE A 9 -54.07 -12.41 -16.32
C ILE A 9 -53.33 -11.47 -15.37
N ILE A 10 -53.97 -10.40 -14.88
CA ILE A 10 -53.34 -9.50 -13.89
C ILE A 10 -53.07 -10.24 -12.58
N ILE A 11 -53.99 -11.08 -12.12
CA ILE A 11 -53.78 -11.93 -10.93
C ILE A 11 -52.64 -12.92 -11.17
N LEU A 12 -52.54 -13.55 -12.33
CA LEU A 12 -51.44 -14.46 -12.68
C LEU A 12 -50.09 -13.74 -12.79
N ILE A 13 -50.04 -12.51 -13.31
CA ILE A 13 -48.82 -11.70 -13.35
C ILE A 13 -48.41 -11.29 -11.92
N VAL A 14 -49.35 -10.84 -11.09
CA VAL A 14 -49.10 -10.49 -9.68
C VAL A 14 -48.64 -11.71 -8.87
N ILE A 15 -49.24 -12.88 -9.10
CA ILE A 15 -48.81 -14.16 -8.51
C ILE A 15 -47.44 -14.56 -9.04
N ALA A 16 -47.14 -14.38 -10.32
CA ALA A 16 -45.83 -14.71 -10.90
C ALA A 16 -44.71 -13.80 -10.36
N THR A 17 -44.94 -12.49 -10.22
CA THR A 17 -44.03 -11.55 -9.55
C THR A 17 -43.92 -11.83 -8.05
N GLY A 18 -45.03 -12.18 -7.39
CA GLY A 18 -45.04 -12.58 -5.98
C GLY A 18 -44.27 -13.88 -5.73
N MET A 19 -44.39 -14.86 -6.63
CA MET A 19 -43.66 -16.13 -6.56
C MET A 19 -42.18 -15.98 -6.91
N THR A 20 -41.80 -15.10 -7.85
CA THR A 20 -40.37 -14.81 -8.12
C THR A 20 -39.73 -14.08 -6.93
N ASN A 21 -40.43 -13.15 -6.29
CA ASN A 21 -39.97 -12.49 -5.07
C ASN A 21 -39.89 -13.46 -3.87
N LEU A 22 -40.85 -14.39 -3.74
CA LEU A 22 -40.77 -15.47 -2.76
C LEU A 22 -39.59 -16.43 -3.04
N PHE A 23 -39.29 -16.70 -4.32
CA PHE A 23 -38.21 -17.60 -4.73
C PHE A 23 -36.83 -16.99 -4.47
N ILE A 24 -36.66 -15.68 -4.68
CA ILE A 24 -35.46 -14.91 -4.29
C ILE A 24 -35.29 -14.94 -2.76
N PHE A 25 -36.39 -14.75 -2.01
CA PHE A 25 -36.40 -14.84 -0.55
C PHE A 25 -36.05 -16.24 -0.03
N PHE A 26 -36.54 -17.31 -0.69
CA PHE A 26 -36.23 -18.71 -0.35
C PHE A 26 -34.80 -19.11 -0.71
N LEU A 27 -34.25 -18.64 -1.84
CA LEU A 27 -32.84 -18.83 -2.21
C LEU A 27 -31.89 -18.21 -1.17
N HIS A 28 -32.27 -17.07 -0.58
CA HIS A 28 -31.52 -16.43 0.49
C HIS A 28 -31.54 -17.22 1.81
N LYS A 29 -32.59 -18.02 2.04
CA LYS A 29 -32.75 -18.86 3.23
C LYS A 29 -32.08 -20.24 3.11
N GLN A 30 -31.82 -20.73 1.90
CA GLN A 30 -31.26 -22.07 1.64
C GLN A 30 -29.75 -22.14 1.39
N GLN A 31 -29.04 -21.01 1.27
CA GLN A 31 -27.57 -21.01 1.15
C GLN A 31 -26.89 -20.81 2.51
N GLU A 32 -27.03 -21.79 3.40
CA GLU A 32 -26.20 -21.92 4.61
C GLU A 32 -24.88 -22.64 4.28
N ASN A 33 -23.92 -21.90 3.74
CA ASN A 33 -22.50 -22.20 3.92
C ASN A 33 -21.91 -21.11 4.82
N GLU A 34 -20.85 -21.43 5.58
CA GLU A 34 -20.11 -20.59 6.55
C GLU A 34 -19.78 -19.15 6.05
N GLY A 35 -20.79 -18.30 5.91
CA GLY A 35 -20.78 -17.09 5.10
C GLY A 35 -21.30 -15.90 5.88
N ILE A 36 -20.79 -14.72 5.54
CA ILE A 36 -21.14 -13.43 6.16
C ILE A 36 -22.65 -13.22 6.05
N LYS A 37 -23.37 -13.28 7.17
CA LYS A 37 -24.84 -13.06 7.22
C LYS A 37 -25.21 -11.57 7.24
N LEU A 38 -24.35 -10.72 7.79
CA LEU A 38 -24.57 -9.27 7.90
C LEU A 38 -23.25 -8.55 7.62
N GLY A 39 -23.22 -7.76 6.54
CA GLY A 39 -21.99 -7.25 5.97
C GLY A 39 -21.38 -6.10 6.76
N LEU A 40 -22.20 -5.22 7.37
CA LEU A 40 -21.69 -4.07 8.10
C LEU A 40 -21.04 -4.49 9.43
N LYS A 41 -21.63 -5.49 10.10
CA LYS A 41 -21.06 -6.10 11.31
C LYS A 41 -19.70 -6.75 11.01
N GLU A 42 -19.58 -7.51 9.92
CA GLU A 42 -18.30 -8.11 9.50
C GLU A 42 -17.24 -7.03 9.21
N TYR A 43 -17.61 -5.97 8.47
CA TYR A 43 -16.70 -4.88 8.13
C TYR A 43 -16.12 -4.20 9.38
N TYR A 44 -16.95 -3.91 10.39
CA TYR A 44 -16.52 -3.16 11.58
C TYR A 44 -15.92 -4.00 12.71
N LEU A 45 -16.32 -5.26 12.90
CA LEU A 45 -15.78 -6.10 13.98
C LEU A 45 -14.40 -6.69 13.66
N LYS A 46 -14.16 -7.00 12.40
CA LYS A 46 -12.95 -7.73 12.02
C LYS A 46 -11.74 -6.82 11.74
N TYR A 47 -11.97 -5.52 11.46
CA TYR A 47 -10.92 -4.67 10.85
C TYR A 47 -10.75 -3.25 11.40
N ASN A 48 -11.22 -2.97 12.63
CA ASN A 48 -10.78 -1.86 13.49
C ASN A 48 -10.40 -0.51 12.79
N ILE A 49 -11.40 0.15 12.18
CA ILE A 49 -11.30 1.41 11.37
C ILE A 49 -10.78 2.64 12.15
N LEU A 50 -10.36 2.51 13.40
CA LEU A 50 -9.74 3.63 14.15
C LEU A 50 -8.45 4.18 13.51
N GLN A 51 -7.88 3.51 12.49
CA GLN A 51 -6.70 4.01 11.74
C GLN A 51 -7.02 5.07 10.66
N GLU A 52 -8.27 5.17 10.17
CA GLU A 52 -8.63 6.10 9.07
C GLU A 52 -9.16 7.47 9.54
N LEU A 53 -9.30 7.68 10.85
CA LEU A 53 -9.55 9.02 11.37
C LEU A 53 -8.32 9.90 11.05
N PRO A 54 -8.48 11.11 10.47
CA PRO A 54 -7.35 11.93 10.03
C PRO A 54 -6.31 12.08 11.14
N SER A 55 -5.19 11.35 11.02
CA SER A 55 -4.00 11.42 11.86
C SER A 55 -4.24 11.84 13.32
N PHE A 56 -5.10 11.12 14.05
CA PHE A 56 -4.94 11.05 15.50
C PHE A 56 -3.84 10.03 15.74
N SER A 57 -2.64 10.48 16.13
CA SER A 57 -1.56 9.57 16.49
C SER A 57 -2.07 8.53 17.50
N LYS A 58 -1.53 7.29 17.46
CA LYS A 58 -1.87 6.22 18.40
C LYS A 58 -1.79 6.70 19.88
N ASN A 59 -0.83 7.58 20.17
CA ASN A 59 -0.66 8.23 21.47
C ASN A 59 -1.82 9.17 21.87
N ASN A 60 -2.55 9.78 20.93
CA ASN A 60 -3.72 10.60 21.23
C ASN A 60 -4.96 9.75 21.50
N ILE A 61 -5.06 8.55 20.90
CA ILE A 61 -6.14 7.59 21.18
C ILE A 61 -5.99 7.03 22.60
N ASP A 62 -4.79 6.64 23.00
CA ASP A 62 -4.52 6.15 24.35
C ASP A 62 -4.68 7.25 25.41
N ASN A 63 -4.24 8.48 25.13
CA ASN A 63 -4.52 9.64 25.99
C ASN A 63 -6.03 9.96 26.08
N TYR A 64 -6.78 9.82 24.99
CA TYR A 64 -8.24 10.01 24.96
C TYR A 64 -8.96 8.96 25.82
N TYR A 65 -8.58 7.68 25.71
CA TYR A 65 -9.13 6.62 26.58
C TYR A 65 -8.74 6.81 28.06
N SER A 66 -7.54 7.34 28.34
CA SER A 66 -7.14 7.67 29.71
C SER A 66 -7.93 8.84 30.32
N ASN A 67 -8.38 9.79 29.48
CA ASN A 67 -9.20 10.92 29.90
C ASN A 67 -10.70 10.55 30.01
N LEU A 68 -11.22 9.66 29.16
CA LEU A 68 -12.57 9.08 29.28
C LEU A 68 -12.76 8.31 30.60
N LYS A 69 -11.71 7.61 31.08
CA LYS A 69 -11.74 6.95 32.39
C LYS A 69 -11.71 7.93 33.58
N LYS A 70 -11.37 9.20 33.35
CA LYS A 70 -11.27 10.24 34.39
C LYS A 70 -12.44 11.21 34.43
N ASN A 71 -13.35 11.17 33.45
CA ASN A 71 -14.46 12.13 33.37
C ASN A 71 -15.77 11.41 33.03
N THR A 72 -16.66 11.27 34.00
CA THR A 72 -17.97 10.62 33.87
C THR A 72 -18.96 11.39 32.96
N ASP A 73 -18.58 12.59 32.48
CA ASP A 73 -19.43 13.48 31.68
C ASP A 73 -19.02 13.68 30.21
N SER A 74 -17.92 13.09 29.72
CA SER A 74 -17.52 13.29 28.31
C SER A 74 -18.29 12.37 27.36
N LYS A 75 -19.54 12.73 27.05
CA LYS A 75 -20.47 11.99 26.18
C LYS A 75 -20.39 12.31 24.69
N LEU A 76 -19.46 13.13 24.21
CA LEU A 76 -19.44 13.55 22.80
C LEU A 76 -18.12 13.20 22.09
N ILE A 77 -18.23 12.56 20.93
CA ILE A 77 -17.14 12.37 19.98
C ILE A 77 -16.99 13.67 19.19
N PHE A 78 -15.80 14.27 19.25
CA PHE A 78 -15.52 15.50 18.54
C PHE A 78 -14.40 15.29 17.52
N TYR A 79 -14.61 15.77 16.30
CA TYR A 79 -13.51 16.04 15.39
C TYR A 79 -12.94 17.42 15.75
N GLN A 80 -11.67 17.47 16.17
CA GLN A 80 -10.95 18.73 16.25
C GLN A 80 -10.40 19.06 14.87
N ASN A 81 -10.90 20.13 14.26
CA ASN A 81 -10.20 20.69 13.11
C ASN A 81 -8.86 21.30 13.56
N LYS A 82 -8.02 21.66 12.59
CA LYS A 82 -6.69 22.26 12.83
C LYS A 82 -6.70 23.57 13.64
N LYS A 83 -7.87 24.13 13.97
CA LYS A 83 -8.07 25.35 14.78
C LYS A 83 -8.59 25.07 16.20
N ASN A 84 -8.63 23.81 16.64
CA ASN A 84 -9.30 23.38 17.88
C ASN A 84 -10.82 23.63 17.93
N ASN A 85 -11.48 23.92 16.80
CA ASN A 85 -12.93 23.91 16.80
C ASN A 85 -13.39 22.47 16.78
N ILE A 86 -14.28 22.17 17.73
CA ILE A 86 -15.11 20.99 17.70
C ILE A 86 -16.06 21.15 16.52
N LEU A 87 -15.91 20.29 15.53
CA LEU A 87 -16.92 20.14 14.48
C LEU A 87 -17.61 18.78 14.71
N GLU A 88 -18.90 18.70 14.40
CA GLU A 88 -19.70 17.46 14.47
C GLU A 88 -19.94 16.83 13.07
N ASN A 89 -19.35 15.66 12.78
CA ASN A 89 -19.43 14.98 11.48
C ASN A 89 -20.37 13.77 11.58
N PRO A 90 -21.55 13.78 10.93
CA PRO A 90 -22.50 12.69 11.07
C PRO A 90 -21.94 11.34 10.61
N THR A 91 -21.04 11.30 9.63
CA THR A 91 -20.39 10.06 9.15
C THR A 91 -19.54 9.43 10.25
N GLN A 92 -18.69 10.22 10.90
CA GLN A 92 -17.77 9.73 11.93
C GLN A 92 -18.52 9.32 13.20
N ILE A 93 -19.49 10.15 13.60
CA ILE A 93 -20.38 9.87 14.74
C ILE A 93 -21.09 8.53 14.53
N THR A 94 -21.65 8.32 13.34
CA THR A 94 -22.38 7.08 13.04
C THR A 94 -21.45 5.87 12.96
N ALA A 95 -20.29 5.99 12.32
CA ALA A 95 -19.29 4.92 12.25
C ALA A 95 -18.85 4.44 13.65
N TYR A 96 -18.63 5.38 14.58
CA TYR A 96 -18.23 5.05 15.94
C TYR A 96 -19.39 4.47 16.74
N ALA A 97 -20.62 4.98 16.58
CA ALA A 97 -21.81 4.40 17.19
C ALA A 97 -22.03 2.95 16.74
N LEU A 98 -21.81 2.65 15.45
CA LEU A 98 -21.83 1.29 14.90
C LEU A 98 -20.75 0.39 15.51
N HIS A 99 -19.52 0.89 15.62
CA HIS A 99 -18.45 0.15 16.30
C HIS A 99 -18.82 -0.16 17.76
N LYS A 100 -19.45 0.79 18.47
CA LYS A 100 -19.85 0.63 19.87
C LYS A 100 -20.98 -0.37 20.06
N ILE A 101 -22.04 -0.30 19.25
CA ILE A 101 -23.12 -1.29 19.31
C ILE A 101 -22.62 -2.71 18.99
N PHE A 102 -21.66 -2.87 18.07
CA PHE A 102 -21.09 -4.18 17.77
C PHE A 102 -20.20 -4.73 18.88
N ASN A 103 -19.65 -3.87 19.73
CA ASN A 103 -18.88 -4.24 20.93
C ASN A 103 -19.72 -4.22 22.22
N GLY A 104 -21.06 -4.20 22.11
CA GLY A 104 -21.99 -4.32 23.24
C GLY A 104 -22.32 -3.03 23.98
N ASP A 105 -21.81 -1.87 23.54
CA ASP A 105 -22.08 -0.57 24.16
C ASP A 105 -23.31 0.10 23.52
N LEU A 106 -24.48 -0.41 23.92
CA LEU A 106 -25.78 -0.01 23.39
C LEU A 106 -26.18 1.42 23.80
N GLU A 107 -25.86 1.84 25.03
CA GLU A 107 -26.22 3.17 25.52
C GLU A 107 -25.47 4.28 24.78
N PHE A 108 -24.19 4.04 24.48
CA PHE A 108 -23.42 4.95 23.64
C PHE A 108 -24.03 5.09 22.24
N ALA A 109 -24.45 3.98 21.64
CA ALA A 109 -25.08 3.97 20.32
C ALA A 109 -26.43 4.73 20.33
N LYS A 110 -27.27 4.53 21.35
CA LYS A 110 -28.54 5.28 21.51
C LYS A 110 -28.31 6.78 21.65
N TYR A 111 -27.32 7.19 22.43
CA TYR A 111 -26.99 8.60 22.62
C TYR A 111 -26.61 9.28 21.28
N HIS A 112 -25.75 8.64 20.49
CA HIS A 112 -25.32 9.18 19.20
C HIS A 112 -26.41 9.09 18.12
N ALA A 113 -27.30 8.09 18.21
CA ALA A 113 -28.50 8.04 17.38
C ALA A 113 -29.45 9.20 17.67
N GLN A 114 -29.61 9.61 18.94
CA GLN A 114 -30.39 10.79 19.28
C GLN A 114 -29.76 12.07 18.70
N TRP A 115 -28.43 12.22 18.82
CA TRP A 115 -27.73 13.34 18.20
C TRP A 115 -27.95 13.43 16.68
N LEU A 116 -27.95 12.27 15.99
CA LEU A 116 -28.25 12.22 14.56
C LEU A 116 -29.67 12.70 14.24
N LEU A 117 -30.67 12.30 15.05
CA LEU A 117 -32.05 12.75 14.87
C LEU A 117 -32.18 14.26 15.07
N ASP A 118 -31.56 14.80 16.11
CA ASP A 118 -31.60 16.22 16.45
C ASP A 118 -30.95 17.09 15.36
N ASN A 119 -30.02 16.52 14.58
CA ASN A 119 -29.30 17.17 13.49
C ASN A 119 -29.75 16.72 12.09
N SER A 120 -30.86 15.97 12.01
CA SER A 120 -31.41 15.50 10.74
C SER A 120 -32.23 16.57 10.01
N ILE A 121 -32.36 16.41 8.70
CA ILE A 121 -33.34 17.15 7.90
C ILE A 121 -34.31 16.17 7.24
N ASN A 122 -35.51 16.65 6.92
CA ASN A 122 -36.51 15.88 6.21
C ASN A 122 -36.67 16.41 4.78
N ILE A 123 -36.58 15.52 3.79
CA ILE A 123 -36.87 15.80 2.39
C ILE A 123 -37.78 14.67 1.91
N ASN A 124 -38.99 15.00 1.41
CA ASN A 124 -39.96 14.03 0.89
C ASN A 124 -40.22 12.85 1.84
N ASP A 125 -40.54 13.13 3.11
CA ASP A 125 -40.75 12.15 4.18
C ASP A 125 -39.57 11.21 4.46
N SER A 126 -38.37 11.60 4.01
CA SER A 126 -37.13 10.85 4.16
C SER A 126 -36.16 11.61 5.06
N LEU A 127 -35.46 10.90 5.93
CA LEU A 127 -34.47 11.48 6.83
C LEU A 127 -33.10 11.54 6.17
N PHE A 128 -32.47 12.70 6.29
CA PHE A 128 -31.13 12.98 5.79
C PHE A 128 -30.23 13.53 6.88
N PHE A 129 -28.97 13.14 6.85
CA PHE A 129 -27.93 13.60 7.77
C PHE A 129 -26.86 14.38 6.98
N PRO A 130 -27.12 15.67 6.67
CA PRO A 130 -26.26 16.45 5.80
C PRO A 130 -24.92 16.74 6.48
N ILE A 131 -23.85 16.69 5.69
CA ILE A 131 -22.53 17.13 6.14
C ILE A 131 -22.44 18.65 5.95
N ASP A 132 -22.06 19.39 7.00
CA ASP A 132 -21.85 20.83 6.89
C ASP A 132 -20.66 21.15 5.97
N SER A 133 -20.79 22.20 5.17
CA SER A 133 -19.85 22.66 4.15
C SER A 133 -18.41 22.88 4.64
N GLU A 134 -18.20 23.12 5.95
CA GLU A 134 -16.86 23.26 6.55
C GLU A 134 -16.04 21.94 6.58
N TYR A 135 -16.69 20.78 6.34
CA TYR A 135 -16.07 19.45 6.39
C TYR A 135 -15.45 18.94 5.11
N THR A 136 -15.63 19.63 3.98
CA THR A 136 -15.17 19.16 2.67
C THR A 136 -13.65 19.35 2.51
N LEU A 137 -12.89 18.64 3.35
CA LEU A 137 -11.46 18.44 3.16
C LEU A 137 -11.26 17.70 1.83
N ASP A 138 -10.65 18.40 0.89
CA ASP A 138 -9.85 17.85 -0.20
C ASP A 138 -10.52 17.15 -1.39
N HIS A 139 -11.85 16.97 -1.40
CA HIS A 139 -12.60 16.52 -2.58
C HIS A 139 -13.40 17.68 -3.19
N GLN A 140 -13.15 17.94 -4.49
CA GLN A 140 -13.86 18.96 -5.23
C GLN A 140 -15.37 18.70 -5.19
N SER A 141 -16.10 19.73 -4.78
CA SER A 141 -17.47 20.09 -5.16
C SER A 141 -18.66 19.24 -4.65
N CYS A 142 -19.17 19.55 -3.45
CA CYS A 142 -20.64 19.60 -3.27
C CYS A 142 -21.09 21.03 -3.59
N PHE A 143 -21.81 21.23 -4.70
CA PHE A 143 -22.24 22.56 -5.16
C PHE A 143 -23.55 23.05 -4.52
N GLN A 144 -24.10 22.34 -3.53
CA GLN A 144 -25.29 22.78 -2.81
C GLN A 144 -25.12 22.60 -1.30
N ILE A 145 -25.60 23.61 -0.59
CA ILE A 145 -25.71 23.71 0.86
C ILE A 145 -26.41 22.43 1.38
N LYS A 146 -25.82 21.77 2.40
CA LYS A 146 -26.28 20.52 3.04
C LYS A 146 -26.23 19.27 2.13
N CYS A 147 -25.02 18.79 1.87
CA CYS A 147 -24.77 17.62 1.01
C CYS A 147 -24.96 16.32 1.78
N SER A 148 -25.83 15.43 1.31
CA SER A 148 -26.08 14.11 1.91
C SER A 148 -25.22 13.06 1.23
N SER A 149 -24.26 12.47 1.96
CA SER A 149 -23.36 11.46 1.41
C SER A 149 -23.97 10.06 1.47
N ALA A 150 -23.79 9.25 0.41
CA ALA A 150 -24.16 7.84 0.43
C ALA A 150 -23.54 7.07 1.61
N SER A 151 -22.29 7.40 2.00
CA SER A 151 -21.65 6.75 3.17
C SER A 151 -22.40 7.08 4.44
N THR A 152 -22.69 8.37 4.69
CA THR A 152 -23.41 8.82 5.89
C THR A 152 -24.80 8.19 5.97
N GLN A 153 -25.56 8.22 4.88
CA GLN A 153 -26.91 7.66 4.83
C GLN A 153 -26.90 6.13 5.01
N GLY A 154 -25.93 5.44 4.40
CA GLY A 154 -25.70 4.01 4.60
C GLY A 154 -25.41 3.67 6.06
N LEU A 155 -24.42 4.34 6.66
CA LEU A 155 -24.07 4.11 8.06
C LEU A 155 -25.25 4.39 8.99
N ALA A 156 -26.02 5.46 8.75
CA ALA A 156 -27.15 5.80 9.58
C ALA A 156 -28.26 4.76 9.47
N LEU A 157 -28.57 4.31 8.25
CA LEU A 157 -29.48 3.19 8.01
C LEU A 157 -29.03 1.96 8.80
N GLY A 158 -27.73 1.63 8.73
CA GLY A 158 -27.11 0.57 9.52
C GLY A 158 -27.36 0.75 11.02
N LEU A 159 -26.97 1.89 11.59
CA LEU A 159 -27.07 2.14 13.04
C LEU A 159 -28.50 1.94 13.56
N PHE A 160 -29.50 2.55 12.92
CA PHE A 160 -30.90 2.42 13.34
C PHE A 160 -31.45 1.00 13.13
N THR A 161 -31.02 0.31 12.07
CA THR A 161 -31.35 -1.11 11.85
C THR A 161 -30.79 -1.99 12.97
N TYR A 162 -29.55 -1.78 13.36
CA TYR A 162 -28.91 -2.55 14.44
C TYR A 162 -29.48 -2.19 15.81
N LEU A 163 -29.81 -0.91 16.07
CA LEU A 163 -30.53 -0.51 17.28
C LEU A 163 -31.88 -1.23 17.38
N TYR A 164 -32.64 -1.31 16.29
CA TYR A 164 -33.88 -2.10 16.27
C TYR A 164 -33.59 -3.58 16.58
N ARG A 165 -32.57 -4.18 15.95
CA ARG A 165 -32.21 -5.58 16.22
C ARG A 165 -31.88 -5.84 17.69
N GLU A 166 -31.06 -5.00 18.31
CA GLU A 166 -30.62 -5.20 19.70
C GLU A 166 -31.69 -4.84 20.73
N THR A 167 -32.58 -3.89 20.43
CA THR A 167 -33.57 -3.39 21.41
C THR A 167 -34.98 -3.95 21.20
N GLN A 168 -35.30 -4.42 19.99
CA GLN A 168 -36.65 -4.74 19.52
C GLN A 168 -37.63 -3.54 19.59
N ASP A 169 -37.13 -2.31 19.77
CA ASP A 169 -37.94 -1.10 19.84
C ASP A 169 -38.28 -0.60 18.43
N LYS A 170 -39.56 -0.69 18.07
CA LYS A 170 -40.08 -0.33 16.73
C LYS A 170 -39.82 1.12 16.36
N LYS A 171 -39.53 2.02 17.31
CA LYS A 171 -39.18 3.41 16.97
C LYS A 171 -37.92 3.48 16.11
N TYR A 172 -36.94 2.61 16.34
CA TYR A 172 -35.70 2.59 15.55
C TYR A 172 -35.94 2.03 14.16
N LEU A 173 -36.85 1.05 14.01
CA LEU A 173 -37.27 0.58 12.70
C LEU A 173 -37.99 1.67 11.91
N GLN A 174 -38.90 2.42 12.55
CA GLN A 174 -39.59 3.55 11.90
C GLN A 174 -38.62 4.65 11.43
N VAL A 175 -37.56 4.90 12.21
CA VAL A 175 -36.49 5.81 11.77
C VAL A 175 -35.70 5.20 10.61
N ALA A 176 -35.31 3.92 10.70
CA ALA A 176 -34.63 3.22 9.61
C ALA A 176 -35.44 3.25 8.31
N ASP A 177 -36.77 3.09 8.37
CA ASP A 177 -37.66 3.19 7.21
C ASP A 177 -37.62 4.59 6.57
N LYS A 178 -37.61 5.65 7.38
CA LYS A 178 -37.47 7.03 6.88
C LYS A 178 -36.09 7.28 6.26
N ILE A 179 -35.03 6.67 6.80
CA ILE A 179 -33.69 6.77 6.21
C ILE A 179 -33.64 5.95 4.90
N TYR A 180 -34.22 4.76 4.86
CA TYR A 180 -34.30 3.92 3.67
C TYR A 180 -34.96 4.65 2.49
N ARG A 181 -36.05 5.39 2.72
CA ARG A 181 -36.71 6.19 1.67
C ARG A 181 -35.77 7.21 1.01
N SER A 182 -34.74 7.69 1.72
CA SER A 182 -33.75 8.61 1.16
C SER A 182 -32.96 8.01 -0.01
N PHE A 183 -32.86 6.67 -0.10
CA PHE A 183 -32.19 5.97 -1.20
C PHE A 183 -32.96 6.07 -2.53
N TYR A 184 -34.21 6.54 -2.52
CA TYR A 184 -34.97 6.82 -3.75
C TYR A 184 -34.92 8.28 -4.19
N VAL A 185 -34.35 9.18 -3.38
CA VAL A 185 -34.31 10.60 -3.72
C VAL A 185 -33.18 10.85 -4.72
N PRO A 186 -33.47 11.34 -5.94
CA PRO A 186 -32.44 11.57 -6.93
C PRO A 186 -31.56 12.78 -6.59
N ILE A 187 -30.37 12.85 -7.18
CA ILE A 187 -29.38 13.92 -6.95
C ILE A 187 -29.93 15.33 -7.26
N ASP A 188 -30.76 15.46 -8.30
CA ASP A 188 -31.36 16.75 -8.68
C ASP A 188 -32.46 17.22 -7.72
N GLN A 189 -32.91 16.36 -6.80
CA GLN A 189 -33.86 16.66 -5.73
C GLN A 189 -33.17 16.77 -4.34
N GLY A 190 -31.83 16.87 -4.31
CA GLY A 190 -31.06 16.97 -3.07
C GLY A 190 -30.76 15.62 -2.40
N GLY A 191 -31.05 14.51 -3.08
CA GLY A 191 -30.65 13.18 -2.65
C GLY A 191 -29.24 12.79 -3.10
N PHE A 192 -28.92 11.50 -2.99
CA PHE A 192 -27.61 10.95 -3.34
C PHE A 192 -27.68 9.83 -4.37
N THR A 193 -28.87 9.53 -4.88
CA THR A 193 -29.08 8.41 -5.79
C THR A 193 -29.04 8.85 -7.24
N ARG A 194 -28.23 8.15 -8.02
CA ARG A 194 -28.19 8.24 -9.47
C ARG A 194 -28.97 7.08 -10.09
N PHE A 195 -29.96 7.42 -10.89
CA PHE A 195 -30.73 6.48 -11.69
C PHE A 195 -30.18 6.52 -13.13
N ASP A 196 -29.21 5.67 -13.43
CA ASP A 196 -28.68 5.50 -14.78
C ASP A 196 -29.51 4.46 -15.54
N SER A 197 -29.46 4.49 -16.88
CA SER A 197 -30.07 3.44 -17.73
C SER A 197 -29.50 2.05 -17.46
N GLU A 198 -28.28 1.97 -16.93
CA GLU A 198 -27.54 0.74 -16.62
C GLU A 198 -27.66 0.31 -15.15
N GLY A 199 -28.48 0.99 -14.35
CA GLY A 199 -28.76 0.65 -12.94
C GLY A 199 -28.62 1.82 -11.97
N ILE A 200 -28.64 1.52 -10.67
CA ILE A 200 -28.68 2.51 -9.59
C ILE A 200 -27.30 2.65 -8.95
N PHE A 201 -26.85 3.89 -8.70
CA PHE A 201 -25.59 4.14 -8.00
C PHE A 201 -25.78 5.18 -6.90
N PHE A 202 -25.18 4.96 -5.72
CA PHE A 202 -25.25 5.86 -4.58
C PHE A 202 -23.97 6.71 -4.51
N GLU A 203 -24.08 8.03 -4.71
CA GLU A 203 -22.93 8.93 -4.74
C GLU A 203 -22.49 9.34 -3.33
N GLU A 204 -21.21 9.13 -3.01
CA GLU A 204 -20.63 9.69 -1.78
C GLU A 204 -20.59 11.22 -1.81
N HIS A 205 -20.37 11.78 -3.00
CA HIS A 205 -20.42 13.21 -3.27
C HIS A 205 -21.47 13.44 -4.38
N PRO A 206 -22.73 13.75 -4.02
CA PRO A 206 -23.76 14.00 -5.01
C PRO A 206 -23.46 15.31 -5.75
N THR A 207 -22.96 15.17 -6.97
CA THR A 207 -22.71 16.29 -7.89
C THR A 207 -23.37 16.01 -9.24
N LYS A 208 -23.53 17.08 -10.04
CA LYS A 208 -24.05 16.97 -11.42
C LYS A 208 -23.20 16.03 -12.26
N ILE A 209 -21.87 16.06 -12.09
CA ILE A 209 -20.94 15.16 -12.77
C ILE A 209 -20.78 13.90 -11.90
N PRO A 210 -20.96 12.68 -12.44
CA PRO A 210 -20.76 11.46 -11.67
C PRO A 210 -19.37 11.39 -11.03
N THR A 211 -19.32 11.27 -9.70
CA THR A 211 -18.05 11.09 -8.97
C THR A 211 -17.72 9.63 -8.76
N ARG A 212 -18.76 8.80 -8.62
CA ARG A 212 -18.69 7.35 -8.53
C ARG A 212 -17.68 6.87 -7.48
N VAL A 213 -17.70 7.45 -6.28
CA VAL A 213 -16.82 7.01 -5.20
C VAL A 213 -17.28 5.62 -4.72
N LEU A 214 -16.41 4.61 -4.89
CA LEU A 214 -16.66 3.20 -4.59
C LEU A 214 -16.98 2.96 -3.12
N LYS A 215 -16.23 3.59 -2.20
CA LYS A 215 -16.37 3.41 -0.75
C LYS A 215 -17.79 3.75 -0.27
N GLY A 216 -18.27 4.96 -0.55
CA GLY A 216 -19.61 5.38 -0.16
C GLY A 216 -20.70 4.52 -0.78
N ALA A 217 -20.58 4.15 -2.05
CA ALA A 217 -21.52 3.24 -2.69
C ALA A 217 -21.52 1.85 -2.04
N ALA A 218 -20.35 1.27 -1.78
CA ALA A 218 -20.25 -0.06 -1.18
C ALA A 218 -20.82 -0.09 0.24
N ILE A 219 -20.53 0.91 1.07
CA ILE A 219 -21.10 1.06 2.41
C ILE A 219 -22.63 1.16 2.35
N ALA A 220 -23.16 1.98 1.45
CA ALA A 220 -24.60 2.14 1.27
C ALA A 220 -25.28 0.82 0.84
N VAL A 221 -24.69 0.10 -0.11
CA VAL A 221 -25.21 -1.20 -0.59
C VAL A 221 -25.16 -2.26 0.50
N ILE A 222 -24.07 -2.36 1.27
CA ILE A 222 -23.95 -3.28 2.41
C ILE A 222 -25.02 -2.95 3.47
N SER A 223 -25.20 -1.68 3.78
CA SER A 223 -26.18 -1.25 4.81
C SER A 223 -27.62 -1.52 4.37
N LEU A 224 -27.90 -1.36 3.08
CA LEU A 224 -29.20 -1.69 2.49
C LEU A 224 -29.50 -3.19 2.56
N HIS A 225 -28.50 -4.04 2.32
CA HIS A 225 -28.60 -5.49 2.54
C HIS A 225 -28.94 -5.82 4.00
N ASP A 226 -28.19 -5.27 4.95
CA ASP A 226 -28.41 -5.55 6.37
C ASP A 226 -29.79 -5.06 6.83
N TYR A 227 -30.24 -3.90 6.36
CA TYR A 227 -31.61 -3.42 6.57
C TYR A 227 -32.65 -4.37 5.99
N ALA A 228 -32.53 -4.78 4.72
CA ALA A 228 -33.46 -5.72 4.10
C ALA A 228 -33.54 -7.06 4.88
N ALA A 229 -32.40 -7.59 5.33
CA ALA A 229 -32.34 -8.84 6.08
C ALA A 229 -33.00 -8.74 7.47
N ILE A 230 -32.80 -7.63 8.19
CA ILE A 230 -33.31 -7.44 9.56
C ILE A 230 -34.78 -7.00 9.55
N SER A 231 -35.16 -6.10 8.65
CA SER A 231 -36.53 -5.58 8.52
C SER A 231 -37.47 -6.51 7.74
N GLN A 232 -36.91 -7.46 6.98
CA GLN A 232 -37.62 -8.29 6.00
C GLN A 232 -38.28 -7.47 4.87
N ASN A 233 -37.72 -6.30 4.54
CA ASN A 233 -38.20 -5.43 3.48
C ASN A 233 -37.77 -5.94 2.09
N ILE A 234 -38.75 -6.39 1.29
CA ILE A 234 -38.53 -6.95 -0.06
C ILE A 234 -38.07 -5.88 -1.05
N GLU A 235 -38.62 -4.67 -1.00
CA GLU A 235 -38.25 -3.57 -1.90
C GLU A 235 -36.79 -3.14 -1.67
N ALA A 236 -36.34 -3.13 -0.42
CA ALA A 236 -34.95 -2.86 -0.08
C ALA A 236 -34.00 -3.93 -0.63
N CYS A 237 -34.43 -5.21 -0.61
CA CYS A 237 -33.69 -6.32 -1.23
C CYS A 237 -33.58 -6.14 -2.76
N GLU A 238 -34.67 -5.75 -3.43
CA GLU A 238 -34.65 -5.45 -4.86
C GLU A 238 -33.71 -4.27 -5.19
N LEU A 239 -33.74 -3.21 -4.38
CA LEU A 239 -32.87 -2.04 -4.53
C LEU A 239 -31.40 -2.40 -4.33
N PHE A 240 -31.10 -3.27 -3.34
CA PHE A 240 -29.77 -3.84 -3.14
C PHE A 240 -29.27 -4.54 -4.41
N HIS A 241 -30.08 -5.42 -5.02
CA HIS A 241 -29.68 -6.11 -6.25
C HIS A 241 -29.51 -5.18 -7.45
N LYS A 242 -30.38 -4.17 -7.61
CA LYS A 242 -30.25 -3.16 -8.68
C LYS A 242 -28.94 -2.37 -8.57
N SER A 243 -28.57 -1.97 -7.35
CA SER A 243 -27.33 -1.24 -7.09
C SER A 243 -26.09 -2.12 -7.21
N LEU A 244 -26.16 -3.37 -6.71
CA LEU A 244 -25.10 -4.35 -6.83
C LEU A 244 -24.78 -4.68 -8.30
N ASN A 245 -25.81 -4.85 -9.13
CA ASN A 245 -25.64 -5.09 -10.57
C ASN A 245 -24.91 -3.91 -11.23
N ARG A 246 -25.29 -2.67 -10.89
CA ARG A 246 -24.58 -1.49 -11.36
C ARG A 246 -23.11 -1.48 -10.92
N LEU A 247 -22.85 -1.71 -9.63
CA LEU A 247 -21.49 -1.77 -9.08
C LEU A 247 -20.64 -2.85 -9.78
N SER A 248 -21.22 -4.02 -10.04
CA SER A 248 -20.58 -5.13 -10.77
C SER A 248 -20.21 -4.76 -12.22
N LEU A 249 -20.97 -3.89 -12.88
CA LEU A 249 -20.65 -3.39 -14.23
C LEU A 249 -19.49 -2.41 -14.21
N ILE A 250 -19.44 -1.50 -13.24
CA ILE A 250 -18.43 -0.44 -13.17
C ILE A 250 -17.16 -0.84 -12.41
N ILE A 251 -17.16 -1.96 -11.67
CA ILE A 251 -15.98 -2.40 -10.89
C ILE A 251 -14.66 -2.43 -11.69
N PRO A 252 -14.62 -2.78 -13.00
CA PRO A 252 -13.38 -2.75 -13.77
C PRO A 252 -12.76 -1.33 -13.89
N GLN A 253 -13.58 -0.28 -13.78
CA GLN A 253 -13.13 1.11 -13.87
C GLN A 253 -12.32 1.56 -12.64
N TYR A 254 -12.39 0.79 -11.53
CA TYR A 254 -11.63 1.04 -10.30
C TYR A 254 -10.31 0.28 -10.25
N GLU A 255 -9.96 -0.46 -11.30
CA GLU A 255 -8.71 -1.19 -11.42
C GLU A 255 -7.72 -0.44 -12.32
N LEU A 256 -6.49 -0.30 -11.84
CA LEU A 256 -5.36 0.25 -12.57
C LEU A 256 -4.37 -0.87 -12.85
N ASN A 257 -3.93 -1.00 -14.09
CA ASN A 257 -2.75 -1.78 -14.42
C ASN A 257 -1.52 -0.87 -14.34
N ASP A 258 -0.63 -1.07 -13.37
CA ASP A 258 0.64 -0.35 -13.33
C ASP A 258 1.57 -0.94 -14.41
N PRO A 259 1.84 -0.24 -15.52
CA PRO A 259 2.66 -0.78 -16.60
C PRO A 259 4.10 -1.04 -16.16
N ALA A 260 4.56 -0.37 -15.11
CA ALA A 260 5.89 -0.55 -14.59
C ALA A 260 6.01 -1.88 -13.84
N THR A 261 4.98 -2.33 -13.13
CA THR A 261 5.01 -3.58 -12.35
C THR A 261 4.17 -4.72 -12.93
N GLY A 262 3.24 -4.44 -13.85
CA GLY A 262 2.20 -5.38 -14.28
C GLY A 262 1.17 -5.72 -13.21
N LEU A 263 1.15 -4.98 -12.08
CA LEU A 263 0.19 -5.20 -11.00
C LEU A 263 -1.15 -4.56 -11.29
N LEU A 264 -2.21 -5.24 -10.86
CA LEU A 264 -3.58 -4.73 -10.89
C LEU A 264 -3.90 -4.14 -9.51
N LEU A 265 -3.89 -2.82 -9.42
CA LEU A 265 -4.11 -2.04 -8.21
C LEU A 265 -5.53 -1.48 -8.20
N SER A 266 -6.05 -1.15 -7.03
CA SER A 266 -7.22 -0.26 -6.96
C SER A 266 -6.78 1.18 -7.23
N TYR A 267 -7.59 1.99 -7.93
CA TYR A 267 -7.34 3.44 -8.03
C TYR A 267 -7.23 4.12 -6.66
N TYR A 268 -7.89 3.56 -5.64
CA TYR A 268 -7.81 4.07 -4.27
C TYR A 268 -6.43 3.93 -3.66
N SER A 269 -5.62 2.98 -4.13
CA SER A 269 -4.25 2.80 -3.69
C SER A 269 -3.35 3.96 -4.09
N LEU A 270 -3.79 4.87 -4.96
CA LEU A 270 -3.03 6.05 -5.33
C LEU A 270 -3.19 7.16 -4.29
N GLY A 271 -2.07 7.63 -3.77
CA GLY A 271 -1.98 8.84 -2.98
C GLY A 271 -2.29 10.08 -3.84
N LYS A 272 -2.76 11.13 -3.16
CA LYS A 272 -3.07 12.40 -3.80
C LYS A 272 -1.78 13.11 -4.22
N THR A 273 -1.61 13.35 -5.52
CA THR A 273 -0.70 14.40 -6.00
C THR A 273 -1.43 15.73 -5.85
N THR A 274 -0.90 16.62 -5.02
CA THR A 274 -1.48 17.95 -4.83
C THR A 274 -0.48 19.02 -5.25
N THR A 275 -0.93 20.03 -5.99
CA THR A 275 -0.13 21.22 -6.28
C THR A 275 -0.19 22.26 -5.16
N LYS A 276 -0.64 21.85 -3.95
CA LYS A 276 -0.63 22.70 -2.76
C LYS A 276 0.80 23.00 -2.38
N THR A 277 1.16 24.27 -2.47
CA THR A 277 2.45 24.81 -2.08
C THR A 277 2.36 25.36 -0.67
N LEU A 278 3.28 24.94 0.20
CA LEU A 278 3.44 25.48 1.55
C LEU A 278 4.35 26.71 1.50
N GLY A 279 3.84 27.85 1.93
CA GLY A 279 4.61 29.05 2.19
C GLY A 279 4.76 29.34 3.68
N ARG A 280 5.76 30.13 4.05
CA ARG A 280 5.95 30.60 5.43
C ARG A 280 6.55 32.00 5.50
N PHE A 281 6.31 32.67 6.62
CA PHE A 281 7.11 33.79 7.07
C PHE A 281 8.06 33.35 8.19
N VAL A 282 9.34 33.71 8.06
CA VAL A 282 10.41 33.41 9.04
C VAL A 282 11.31 34.63 9.21
N GLY A 283 11.82 34.84 10.43
CA GLY A 283 12.74 35.93 10.76
C GLY A 283 12.54 36.35 12.21
N ASN A 284 13.01 37.54 12.58
CA ASN A 284 12.85 38.09 13.94
C ASN A 284 11.94 39.33 13.98
N GLY A 285 11.28 39.64 12.87
CA GLY A 285 10.37 40.77 12.70
C GLY A 285 8.95 40.51 13.17
N THR A 286 8.18 41.59 13.31
CA THR A 286 6.73 41.52 13.53
C THR A 286 6.03 42.29 12.42
N VAL A 287 5.00 41.69 11.82
CA VAL A 287 4.17 42.35 10.79
C VAL A 287 2.70 42.07 11.04
N LEU A 288 1.84 42.98 10.59
CA LEU A 288 0.40 42.80 10.50
C LEU A 288 0.04 42.57 9.04
N ILE A 289 -0.47 41.39 8.69
CA ILE A 289 -0.89 41.05 7.33
C ILE A 289 -2.39 41.29 7.20
N SER A 290 -2.85 41.87 6.10
CA SER A 290 -4.29 42.02 5.81
C SER A 290 -4.79 41.14 4.67
N GLU A 291 -3.97 40.93 3.64
CA GLU A 291 -4.36 40.17 2.46
C GLU A 291 -3.13 39.55 1.82
N MET A 292 -3.28 38.35 1.27
CA MET A 292 -2.31 37.74 0.35
C MET A 292 -3.02 37.26 -0.90
N LYS A 293 -2.36 37.38 -2.05
CA LYS A 293 -2.88 36.95 -3.36
C LYS A 293 -1.84 36.15 -4.11
N LEU A 294 -2.28 35.10 -4.79
CA LEU A 294 -1.52 34.46 -5.85
C LEU A 294 -1.94 35.08 -7.18
N ILE A 295 -0.98 35.61 -7.92
CA ILE A 295 -1.20 36.26 -9.21
C ILE A 295 -0.52 35.44 -10.31
N GLY A 296 -1.24 35.18 -11.39
CA GLY A 296 -0.70 34.68 -12.64
C GLY A 296 -0.55 35.82 -13.63
N ILE A 297 0.56 35.85 -14.38
CA ILE A 297 0.83 36.90 -15.36
C ILE A 297 1.09 36.29 -16.73
N LYS A 298 0.39 36.79 -17.74
CA LYS A 298 0.53 36.39 -19.14
C LYS A 298 0.54 37.64 -20.01
N SER A 299 1.54 37.81 -20.87
CA SER A 299 1.67 38.98 -21.74
C SER A 299 1.48 40.31 -20.98
N GLU A 300 2.15 40.43 -19.83
CA GLU A 300 2.07 41.54 -18.87
C GLU A 300 0.70 41.77 -18.18
N GLN A 301 -0.35 41.02 -18.52
CA GLN A 301 -1.64 41.08 -17.84
C GLN A 301 -1.66 40.25 -16.55
N LYS A 302 -2.02 40.86 -15.42
CA LYS A 302 -2.15 40.20 -14.11
C LYS A 302 -3.55 39.64 -13.89
N LYS A 303 -3.65 38.39 -13.43
CA LYS A 303 -4.90 37.75 -12.99
C LYS A 303 -4.75 37.22 -11.57
N ILE A 304 -5.67 37.59 -10.68
CA ILE A 304 -5.76 37.00 -9.34
C ILE A 304 -6.29 35.57 -9.47
N LEU A 305 -5.48 34.59 -9.05
CA LEU A 305 -5.79 33.16 -9.13
C LEU A 305 -6.46 32.67 -7.84
N SER A 306 -5.93 33.11 -6.71
CA SER A 306 -6.48 32.84 -5.39
C SER A 306 -6.05 33.94 -4.42
N SER A 307 -6.77 34.09 -3.32
CA SER A 307 -6.44 35.07 -2.29
C SER A 307 -6.96 34.67 -0.92
N VAL A 308 -6.34 35.22 0.11
CA VAL A 308 -6.77 35.11 1.49
C VAL A 308 -6.79 36.49 2.13
N ARG A 309 -7.94 36.90 2.66
CA ARG A 309 -8.10 38.11 3.47
C ARG A 309 -8.10 37.72 4.94
N MET A 310 -7.33 38.43 5.75
CA MET A 310 -7.23 38.18 7.19
C MET A 310 -8.53 38.59 7.86
N LYS A 311 -9.33 37.59 8.17
CA LYS A 311 -10.65 37.71 8.78
C LYS A 311 -10.83 36.55 9.73
N LYS A 312 -11.49 36.80 10.85
CA LYS A 312 -11.77 35.78 11.86
C LYS A 312 -12.44 34.56 11.19
N ASN A 313 -11.85 33.39 11.40
CA ASN A 313 -12.28 32.07 10.90
C ASN A 313 -12.27 31.85 9.37
N GLU A 314 -12.40 32.88 8.51
CA GLU A 314 -12.40 32.72 7.05
C GLU A 314 -11.00 32.43 6.46
N ASP A 315 -9.94 32.97 7.08
CA ASP A 315 -8.56 32.94 6.57
C ASP A 315 -7.85 31.60 6.75
N THR A 316 -8.41 30.72 7.58
CA THR A 316 -7.88 29.38 7.87
C THR A 316 -8.79 28.26 7.35
N GLN A 317 -9.72 28.56 6.43
CA GLN A 317 -10.56 27.55 5.78
C GLN A 317 -9.75 26.73 4.77
N THR A 318 -9.43 25.49 5.11
CA THR A 318 -8.57 24.58 4.32
C THR A 318 -9.16 24.15 2.98
N THR A 319 -10.44 24.45 2.74
CA THR A 319 -11.16 24.20 1.48
C THR A 319 -10.85 25.24 0.39
N LYS A 320 -10.30 26.39 0.77
CA LYS A 320 -9.90 27.45 -0.17
C LYS A 320 -8.56 27.10 -0.85
N ASN A 321 -8.38 27.61 -2.07
CA ASN A 321 -7.10 27.54 -2.79
C ASN A 321 -6.00 28.44 -2.19
N PHE A 322 -6.30 29.18 -1.12
CA PHE A 322 -5.33 29.97 -0.35
C PHE A 322 -5.84 30.06 1.10
N TYR A 323 -5.09 29.55 2.08
CA TYR A 323 -5.46 29.60 3.50
C TYR A 323 -4.24 29.58 4.43
N LEU A 324 -4.43 30.00 5.68
CA LEU A 324 -3.41 29.96 6.73
C LEU A 324 -3.48 28.66 7.53
N TYR A 325 -2.34 28.19 8.03
CA TYR A 325 -2.30 27.14 9.05
C TYR A 325 -2.02 27.78 10.41
N VAL A 326 -3.06 27.89 11.23
CA VAL A 326 -3.03 28.54 12.54
C VAL A 326 -3.20 27.47 13.61
N ASP A 327 -2.15 27.28 14.42
CA ASP A 327 -2.12 26.44 15.62
C ASP A 327 -1.36 27.22 16.71
N GLY A 328 -1.57 26.91 17.99
CA GLY A 328 -0.91 27.55 19.13
C GLY A 328 0.62 27.41 19.12
N ASN A 329 1.17 26.50 18.32
CA ASN A 329 2.61 26.35 18.11
C ASN A 329 3.20 27.23 16.99
N MET A 330 2.37 27.93 16.21
CA MET A 330 2.77 28.71 15.03
C MET A 330 2.83 30.20 15.33
N ASN A 331 3.53 30.95 14.48
CA ASN A 331 3.82 32.37 14.71
C ASN A 331 2.67 33.34 14.32
N TRP A 332 1.49 32.78 14.02
CA TRP A 332 0.28 33.54 13.75
C TRP A 332 -0.35 34.01 15.07
N GLY A 333 -0.54 35.32 15.22
CA GLY A 333 -1.34 35.90 16.29
C GLY A 333 -2.84 35.90 15.96
N GLU A 334 -3.64 36.38 16.90
CA GLU A 334 -5.07 36.62 16.67
C GLU A 334 -5.30 37.75 15.65
N VAL A 335 -6.54 37.84 15.18
CA VAL A 335 -7.00 38.96 14.34
C VAL A 335 -7.22 40.17 15.24
N ILE A 336 -6.54 41.30 14.96
CA ILE A 336 -6.53 42.51 15.81
C ILE A 336 -7.58 43.52 15.32
N ASP A 337 -8.37 44.12 16.25
CA ASP A 337 -9.66 44.74 15.91
C ASP A 337 -9.86 46.21 16.38
N LYS A 338 -10.09 47.09 15.39
CA LYS A 338 -11.20 48.06 15.39
C LYS A 338 -12.03 47.97 14.08
N ALA A 339 -11.70 47.04 13.18
CA ALA A 339 -12.34 46.81 11.86
C ALA A 339 -12.18 45.37 11.30
N ASN A 340 -11.60 44.42 12.04
CA ASN A 340 -11.36 43.00 11.67
C ASN A 340 -10.58 42.78 10.36
N LYS A 341 -9.41 43.41 10.20
CA LYS A 341 -8.66 43.42 8.91
C LYS A 341 -7.23 42.89 8.95
N PHE A 342 -6.66 42.58 10.12
CA PHE A 342 -5.24 42.22 10.22
C PHE A 342 -4.97 41.06 11.16
N ARG A 343 -4.01 40.21 10.78
CA ARG A 343 -3.44 39.17 11.64
C ARG A 343 -1.97 39.47 11.91
N SER A 344 -1.56 39.38 13.18
CA SER A 344 -0.14 39.54 13.53
C SER A 344 0.66 38.31 13.14
N VAL A 345 1.87 38.52 12.65
CA VAL A 345 2.93 37.52 12.50
C VAL A 345 4.10 37.97 13.34
N ASN A 346 4.53 37.18 14.31
CA ASN A 346 5.71 37.49 15.11
C ASN A 346 6.77 36.41 14.89
N GLY A 347 7.85 36.77 14.23
CA GLY A 347 8.91 35.86 13.80
C GLY A 347 9.60 35.08 14.91
N VAL A 348 9.48 35.48 16.18
CA VAL A 348 10.10 34.80 17.34
C VAL A 348 9.12 34.17 18.33
N LYS A 349 7.81 34.34 18.13
CA LYS A 349 6.78 33.77 19.00
C LYS A 349 6.21 32.52 18.36
N GLY A 350 6.31 31.37 19.02
CA GLY A 350 5.79 30.08 18.53
C GLY A 350 6.87 28.99 18.62
N LYS A 351 6.46 27.75 18.88
CA LYS A 351 7.38 26.61 19.10
C LYS A 351 8.23 26.30 17.87
N TYR A 352 7.66 26.47 16.68
CA TYR A 352 8.32 26.11 15.43
C TYR A 352 8.90 27.29 14.64
N ASN A 353 8.78 28.51 15.18
CA ASN A 353 9.39 29.72 14.63
C ASN A 353 9.01 30.05 13.17
N HIS A 354 7.78 29.75 12.75
CA HIS A 354 7.28 30.09 11.43
C HIS A 354 5.75 30.31 11.39
N SER A 355 5.31 31.09 10.41
CA SER A 355 3.89 31.36 10.12
C SER A 355 3.48 30.73 8.78
N PRO A 356 3.03 29.46 8.77
CA PRO A 356 2.73 28.73 7.55
C PRO A 356 1.39 29.12 6.90
N PHE A 357 1.36 29.09 5.57
CA PHE A 357 0.16 29.23 4.75
C PHE A 357 0.24 28.31 3.53
N ASN A 358 -0.89 27.97 2.93
CA ASN A 358 -0.94 27.12 1.74
C ASN A 358 -1.68 27.82 0.62
N PHE A 359 -1.29 27.52 -0.62
CA PHE A 359 -2.05 27.85 -1.81
C PHE A 359 -1.88 26.79 -2.89
N THR A 360 -2.83 26.70 -3.81
CA THR A 360 -2.73 25.82 -4.97
C THR A 360 -2.06 26.57 -6.11
N LEU A 361 -0.90 26.09 -6.57
CA LEU A 361 -0.22 26.66 -7.75
C LEU A 361 -0.77 25.96 -9.01
N PRO A 362 -1.34 26.70 -9.98
CA PRO A 362 -1.68 26.12 -11.27
C PRO A 362 -0.39 25.84 -12.07
N LEU A 363 -0.27 24.60 -12.53
CA LEU A 363 0.88 24.14 -13.32
C LEU A 363 0.52 23.92 -14.80
N ASP A 364 -0.74 24.19 -15.17
CA ASP A 364 -1.13 24.31 -16.57
C ASP A 364 -0.41 25.54 -17.16
N GLN A 365 0.11 25.43 -18.40
CA GLN A 365 0.95 26.44 -19.05
C GLN A 365 0.20 27.75 -19.40
N SER A 366 -0.85 28.06 -18.66
CA SER A 366 -1.75 29.19 -18.82
C SER A 366 -1.09 30.55 -18.53
N PHE A 367 0.00 30.59 -17.74
CA PHE A 367 0.70 31.83 -17.37
C PHE A 367 2.23 31.72 -17.54
N GLU A 368 2.88 32.85 -17.84
CA GLU A 368 4.33 32.94 -18.09
C GLU A 368 5.14 33.11 -16.79
N ARG A 369 4.54 33.74 -15.78
CA ARG A 369 5.14 33.97 -14.45
C ARG A 369 4.06 34.06 -13.37
N TYR A 370 4.44 33.76 -12.15
CA TYR A 370 3.59 33.85 -10.96
C TYR A 370 4.24 34.72 -9.89
N GLU A 371 3.42 35.36 -9.07
CA GLU A 371 3.87 36.13 -7.91
C GLU A 371 2.90 36.01 -6.73
N ILE A 372 3.43 36.18 -5.52
CA ILE A 372 2.63 36.33 -4.31
C ILE A 372 2.62 37.81 -3.94
N GLU A 373 1.45 38.43 -3.95
CA GLU A 373 1.27 39.78 -3.40
C GLU A 373 0.89 39.68 -1.92
N VAL A 374 1.62 40.38 -1.06
CA VAL A 374 1.34 40.47 0.38
C VAL A 374 1.04 41.92 0.70
N THR A 375 -0.13 42.17 1.31
CA THR A 375 -0.52 43.47 1.87
C THR A 375 -0.37 43.44 3.38
N TYR A 376 0.51 44.29 3.92
CA TYR A 376 0.95 44.22 5.30
C TYR A 376 1.40 45.58 5.85
N LYS A 377 1.63 45.61 7.17
CA LYS A 377 2.18 46.72 7.92
C LYS A 377 3.29 46.21 8.83
N ILE A 378 4.48 46.80 8.78
CA ILE A 378 5.63 46.38 9.61
C ILE A 378 5.49 46.96 11.02
N ILE A 379 5.88 46.19 12.04
CA ILE A 379 6.02 46.64 13.43
C ILE A 379 7.50 46.47 13.83
N GLY A 380 8.17 47.59 14.12
CA GLY A 380 9.57 47.61 14.55
C GLY A 380 10.60 47.54 13.42
N LYS A 381 11.88 47.34 13.78
CA LYS A 381 13.02 47.39 12.84
C LYS A 381 13.40 46.04 12.22
N ASN A 382 12.96 44.94 12.83
CA ASN A 382 13.32 43.59 12.43
C ASN A 382 12.47 43.11 11.23
N GLN A 383 13.04 42.24 10.39
CA GLN A 383 12.43 41.81 9.13
C GLN A 383 11.93 40.36 9.17
N LEU A 384 10.98 40.07 8.27
CA LEU A 384 10.51 38.72 7.96
C LEU A 384 10.77 38.44 6.48
N SER A 385 11.23 37.22 6.20
CA SER A 385 11.40 36.65 4.88
C SER A 385 10.17 35.83 4.51
N LEU A 386 9.68 36.01 3.29
CA LEU A 386 8.72 35.11 2.67
C LEU A 386 9.49 33.94 2.04
N GLN A 387 9.05 32.71 2.31
CA GLN A 387 9.65 31.50 1.76
C GLN A 387 8.59 30.53 1.26
N LEU A 388 8.93 29.73 0.27
CA LEU A 388 8.10 28.63 -0.25
C LEU A 388 8.83 27.30 -0.10
N PHE A 389 8.10 26.23 0.21
CA PHE A 389 8.62 24.88 0.36
C PHE A 389 8.33 24.08 -0.91
N ASP A 390 9.37 23.47 -1.48
CA ASP A 390 9.23 22.55 -2.62
C ASP A 390 9.11 21.09 -2.18
N GLU A 391 8.86 20.84 -0.89
CA GLU A 391 8.90 19.54 -0.21
C GLU A 391 10.29 18.98 0.10
N THR A 392 11.36 19.67 -0.27
CA THR A 392 12.75 19.29 0.04
C THR A 392 13.45 20.40 0.81
N GLU A 393 13.33 21.64 0.34
CA GLU A 393 13.92 22.82 0.95
C GLU A 393 13.02 24.05 0.84
N TYR A 394 13.36 25.09 1.61
CA TYR A 394 12.65 26.37 1.59
C TYR A 394 13.39 27.39 0.71
N TRP A 395 12.69 27.88 -0.30
CA TRP A 395 13.15 28.89 -1.24
C TRP A 395 12.78 30.29 -0.74
N SER A 396 13.76 31.15 -0.55
CA SER A 396 13.51 32.55 -0.18
C SER A 396 13.00 33.36 -1.37
N LEU A 397 11.83 33.99 -1.21
CA LEU A 397 11.30 34.96 -2.17
C LEU A 397 11.76 36.40 -1.86
N GLY A 398 12.26 36.62 -0.65
CA GLY A 398 12.79 37.90 -0.18
C GLY A 398 12.14 38.43 1.08
N ASN A 399 12.69 39.54 1.58
CA ASN A 399 12.22 40.20 2.79
C ASN A 399 11.06 41.16 2.52
N LEU A 400 10.16 41.25 3.49
CA LEU A 400 9.16 42.31 3.59
C LEU A 400 9.86 43.64 3.88
N ARG A 401 9.72 44.63 2.99
CA ARG A 401 10.44 45.92 3.02
C ARG A 401 9.53 47.09 3.41
N SER A 402 10.09 48.05 4.16
CA SER A 402 9.47 49.35 4.37
C SER A 402 9.59 50.22 3.10
N PRO A 403 8.61 51.10 2.76
CA PRO A 403 8.73 52.06 1.66
C PRO A 403 9.98 52.94 1.78
N LYS A 404 10.69 53.17 0.67
CA LYS A 404 12.06 53.73 0.63
C LYS A 404 12.25 55.17 1.16
N ASN A 405 11.20 55.90 1.55
CA ASN A 405 11.29 57.34 1.88
C ASN A 405 10.63 57.78 3.20
N LEU A 406 10.40 56.89 4.17
CA LEU A 406 9.77 57.28 5.44
C LEU A 406 10.54 56.73 6.65
N ASN A 407 10.82 57.62 7.61
CA ASN A 407 11.27 57.26 8.95
C ASN A 407 10.41 56.12 9.52
N LEU A 408 11.04 55.19 10.24
CA LEU A 408 10.52 53.91 10.79
C LEU A 408 9.31 54.02 11.75
N VAL A 409 8.63 55.16 11.79
CA VAL A 409 7.53 55.50 12.70
C VAL A 409 6.18 55.59 11.95
N ASP A 410 6.18 55.61 10.61
CA ASP A 410 4.94 55.77 9.84
C ASP A 410 4.20 54.45 9.55
N ASN A 411 3.02 54.35 10.17
CA ASN A 411 2.05 53.25 10.21
C ASN A 411 1.37 52.89 8.87
N LYS A 412 2.00 53.04 7.70
CA LYS A 412 1.34 52.85 6.39
C LYS A 412 1.27 51.38 5.95
N ILE A 413 0.11 50.99 5.45
CA ILE A 413 -0.12 49.69 4.82
C ILE A 413 0.57 49.68 3.46
N THR A 414 1.33 48.62 3.17
CA THR A 414 2.09 48.45 1.93
C THR A 414 1.71 47.12 1.27
N THR A 415 1.65 47.09 -0.06
CA THR A 415 1.54 45.86 -0.86
C THR A 415 2.87 45.61 -1.58
N GLN A 416 3.40 44.41 -1.44
CA GLN A 416 4.63 43.98 -2.11
C GLN A 416 4.38 42.69 -2.88
N ALA A 417 4.81 42.66 -4.14
CA ALA A 417 4.81 41.47 -4.98
C ALA A 417 6.13 40.71 -4.86
N PHE A 418 6.03 39.39 -4.76
CA PHE A 418 7.16 38.48 -4.64
C PHE A 418 7.10 37.47 -5.80
N PRO A 419 7.96 37.62 -6.83
CA PRO A 419 8.00 36.70 -7.96
C PRO A 419 8.35 35.28 -7.50
N ILE A 420 7.61 34.28 -7.98
CA ILE A 420 7.93 32.87 -7.75
C ILE A 420 9.01 32.45 -8.77
N PRO A 421 10.16 31.91 -8.33
CA PRO A 421 11.23 31.49 -9.23
C PRO A 421 10.76 30.47 -10.27
N LYS A 422 11.16 30.64 -11.53
CA LYS A 422 10.86 29.67 -12.60
C LYS A 422 11.32 28.25 -12.26
N ASN A 423 12.49 28.12 -11.61
CA ASN A 423 13.02 26.82 -11.19
C ASN A 423 12.15 26.17 -10.11
N PHE A 424 11.58 26.93 -9.19
CA PHE A 424 10.65 26.41 -8.18
C PHE A 424 9.39 25.82 -8.83
N ILE A 425 8.81 26.54 -9.79
CA ILE A 425 7.66 26.07 -10.57
C ILE A 425 8.00 24.80 -11.33
N LYS A 426 9.19 24.74 -11.94
CA LYS A 426 9.68 23.55 -12.64
C LYS A 426 9.83 22.35 -11.70
N VAL A 427 10.41 22.52 -10.50
CA VAL A 427 10.53 21.43 -9.50
C VAL A 427 9.16 20.87 -9.12
N LEU A 428 8.17 21.74 -8.91
CA LEU A 428 6.79 21.31 -8.62
C LEU A 428 6.11 20.65 -9.83
N ALA A 429 6.32 21.16 -11.04
CA ALA A 429 5.81 20.58 -12.29
C ALA A 429 6.40 19.19 -12.56
N ASP A 430 7.71 19.03 -12.45
CA ASP A 430 8.42 17.75 -12.62
C ASP A 430 7.94 16.70 -11.59
N LYS A 431 7.45 17.13 -10.43
CA LYS A 431 6.83 16.26 -9.41
C LYS A 431 5.37 15.93 -9.73
N TYR A 432 4.60 16.91 -10.19
CA TYR A 432 3.20 16.69 -10.57
C TYR A 432 3.05 15.84 -11.83
N GLU A 433 3.98 15.96 -12.78
CA GLU A 433 4.07 15.11 -13.97
C GLU A 433 4.51 13.66 -13.64
N LYS A 434 5.08 13.42 -12.45
CA LYS A 434 5.29 12.05 -11.98
C LYS A 434 3.95 11.43 -11.62
N LYS A 435 3.82 10.13 -11.94
CA LYS A 435 2.64 9.31 -11.60
C LYS A 435 2.33 9.45 -10.10
N PRO A 436 1.04 9.49 -9.71
CA PRO A 436 0.67 9.51 -8.30
C PRO A 436 1.33 8.36 -7.54
N GLU A 437 1.92 8.69 -6.39
CA GLU A 437 2.58 7.71 -5.55
C GLU A 437 1.55 6.75 -4.98
N ILE A 438 1.90 5.47 -4.86
CA ILE A 438 1.01 4.50 -4.23
C ILE A 438 1.06 4.75 -2.72
N ASN A 439 -0.10 4.95 -2.08
CA ASN A 439 -0.22 5.18 -0.64
C ASN A 439 -0.68 3.89 0.07
N PRO A 440 0.18 3.31 0.94
CA PRO A 440 -0.13 2.09 1.65
C PRO A 440 -1.40 2.09 2.49
N ASN A 441 -1.83 3.27 2.97
CA ASN A 441 -2.98 3.41 3.84
C ASN A 441 -4.32 3.10 3.14
N TYR A 442 -4.36 3.08 1.80
CA TYR A 442 -5.60 2.87 1.05
C TYR A 442 -5.70 1.48 0.38
N PHE A 443 -4.78 0.57 0.71
CA PHE A 443 -4.69 -0.74 0.07
C PHE A 443 -5.78 -1.72 0.51
N ASP A 444 -6.14 -1.72 1.79
CA ASP A 444 -6.98 -2.79 2.36
C ASP A 444 -8.48 -2.44 2.39
N ASP A 445 -8.86 -1.19 2.64
CA ASP A 445 -10.24 -0.84 2.95
C ASP A 445 -11.22 -1.13 1.81
N ASN A 446 -10.87 -0.77 0.59
CA ASN A 446 -11.77 -0.94 -0.56
C ASN A 446 -11.86 -2.40 -1.01
N GLN A 447 -10.76 -3.17 -0.97
CA GLN A 447 -10.84 -4.59 -1.33
C GLN A 447 -11.71 -5.37 -0.36
N GLN A 448 -11.70 -5.02 0.93
CA GLN A 448 -12.54 -5.66 1.94
C GLN A 448 -14.02 -5.39 1.72
N LEU A 449 -14.41 -4.14 1.47
CA LEU A 449 -15.79 -3.79 1.15
C LEU A 449 -16.31 -4.59 -0.05
N ILE A 450 -15.49 -4.71 -1.10
CA ILE A 450 -15.83 -5.52 -2.28
C ILE A 450 -15.85 -7.01 -1.98
N HIS A 451 -14.98 -7.50 -1.09
CA HIS A 451 -14.99 -8.90 -0.66
C HIS A 451 -16.31 -9.24 0.07
N ILE A 452 -16.72 -8.38 1.00
CA ILE A 452 -17.96 -8.53 1.76
C ILE A 452 -19.16 -8.49 0.80
N LEU A 453 -19.23 -7.51 -0.09
CA LEU A 453 -20.27 -7.45 -1.13
C LEU A 453 -20.30 -8.71 -1.99
N GLY A 454 -19.13 -9.21 -2.40
CA GLY A 454 -19.02 -10.45 -3.16
C GLY A 454 -19.54 -11.68 -2.39
N LYS A 455 -19.27 -11.74 -1.08
CA LYS A 455 -19.75 -12.83 -0.20
C LYS A 455 -21.25 -12.78 0.03
N ILE A 456 -21.81 -11.63 0.43
CA ILE A 456 -23.25 -11.51 0.73
C ILE A 456 -24.12 -11.67 -0.53
N SER A 457 -23.57 -11.37 -1.70
CA SER A 457 -24.27 -11.52 -2.99
C SER A 457 -23.94 -12.79 -3.77
N ASN A 458 -23.01 -13.60 -3.26
CA ASN A 458 -22.41 -14.72 -3.99
C ASN A 458 -21.85 -14.33 -5.38
N SER A 459 -21.35 -13.09 -5.52
CA SER A 459 -20.77 -12.59 -6.77
C SER A 459 -19.29 -12.96 -6.89
N GLN A 460 -19.01 -14.02 -7.64
CA GLN A 460 -17.64 -14.45 -7.92
C GLN A 460 -16.82 -13.35 -8.62
N LYS A 461 -17.46 -12.51 -9.43
CA LYS A 461 -16.79 -11.36 -10.07
C LYS A 461 -16.23 -10.40 -9.03
N LEU A 462 -17.05 -9.97 -8.06
CA LEU A 462 -16.59 -9.05 -7.00
C LEU A 462 -15.54 -9.73 -6.11
N ILE A 463 -15.72 -11.00 -5.75
CA ILE A 463 -14.72 -11.78 -5.01
C ILE A 463 -13.38 -11.78 -5.75
N ASN A 464 -13.39 -11.97 -7.08
CA ASN A 464 -12.17 -11.96 -7.89
C ASN A 464 -11.50 -10.57 -7.92
N TYR A 465 -12.25 -9.47 -7.97
CA TYR A 465 -11.66 -8.12 -7.87
C TYR A 465 -11.06 -7.88 -6.48
N ALA A 466 -11.79 -8.22 -5.42
CA ALA A 466 -11.32 -8.08 -4.05
C ALA A 466 -10.04 -8.89 -3.78
N ILE A 467 -10.00 -10.17 -4.18
CA ILE A 467 -8.81 -11.01 -4.06
C ILE A 467 -7.66 -10.40 -4.85
N ARG A 468 -7.88 -9.93 -6.08
CA ARG A 468 -6.80 -9.35 -6.90
C ARG A 468 -6.23 -8.07 -6.30
N TRP A 469 -7.08 -7.19 -5.78
CA TRP A 469 -6.62 -5.98 -5.08
C TRP A 469 -5.93 -6.32 -3.76
N LYS A 470 -6.41 -7.33 -3.02
CA LYS A 470 -5.73 -7.84 -1.82
C LYS A 470 -4.38 -8.47 -2.15
N ASP A 471 -4.31 -9.28 -3.20
CA ASP A 471 -3.07 -9.85 -3.69
C ASP A 471 -2.11 -8.73 -4.05
N SER A 472 -2.60 -7.67 -4.70
CA SER A 472 -1.79 -6.51 -5.01
C SER A 472 -1.07 -5.97 -3.77
N THR A 473 -1.69 -5.96 -2.57
CA THR A 473 -1.07 -5.52 -1.30
C THR A 473 0.03 -6.44 -0.78
N TYR A 474 0.04 -7.72 -1.15
CA TYR A 474 1.16 -8.63 -0.89
C TYR A 474 2.21 -8.60 -1.99
N LEU A 475 1.80 -8.25 -3.21
CA LEU A 475 2.60 -8.29 -4.41
C LEU A 475 3.27 -6.95 -4.73
N VAL A 476 2.90 -5.85 -4.04
CA VAL A 476 3.53 -4.56 -4.24
C VAL A 476 5.02 -4.71 -3.94
N PRO A 477 5.91 -4.32 -4.87
CA PRO A 477 7.33 -4.50 -4.68
C PRO A 477 7.81 -3.79 -3.43
N SER A 478 8.91 -4.29 -2.88
CA SER A 478 9.67 -3.71 -1.77
C SER A 478 9.88 -2.20 -1.87
N ARG A 479 9.89 -1.61 -3.08
CA ARG A 479 10.01 -0.15 -3.27
C ARG A 479 8.90 0.69 -2.63
N PHE A 480 7.70 0.14 -2.37
CA PHE A 480 6.55 0.92 -1.90
C PHE A 480 6.20 0.70 -0.43
N PHE A 481 6.49 -0.49 0.12
CA PHE A 481 6.22 -0.80 1.52
C PHE A 481 7.45 -0.71 2.42
N ASN A 482 8.64 -0.69 1.83
CA ASN A 482 9.85 -0.70 2.64
C ASN A 482 10.16 0.73 3.08
N ASN A 483 10.17 0.93 4.40
CA ASN A 483 10.60 2.18 5.01
C ASN A 483 12.11 2.43 4.81
N SER A 484 12.87 1.42 4.38
CA SER A 484 14.28 1.56 4.06
C SER A 484 14.51 2.25 2.72
N SER A 485 15.35 3.28 2.75
CA SER A 485 15.82 3.96 1.55
C SER A 485 17.00 3.25 0.86
N GLN A 486 17.42 2.06 1.30
CA GLN A 486 18.61 1.38 0.78
C GLN A 486 18.28 0.04 0.11
N SER A 487 19.10 -0.35 -0.87
CA SER A 487 19.03 -1.66 -1.53
C SER A 487 20.07 -2.64 -0.96
N ILE A 488 19.74 -3.93 -1.00
CA ILE A 488 20.63 -5.01 -0.53
C ILE A 488 21.78 -5.27 -1.51
N LEU A 489 21.59 -5.01 -2.81
CA LEU A 489 22.66 -5.04 -3.81
C LEU A 489 23.07 -3.62 -4.18
N ILE A 490 24.38 -3.42 -4.29
CA ILE A 490 25.05 -2.19 -4.71
C ILE A 490 26.14 -2.53 -5.75
N ASN A 491 26.65 -1.52 -6.45
CA ASN A 491 27.76 -1.66 -7.42
C ASN A 491 27.57 -2.79 -8.45
N THR A 492 26.33 -2.97 -8.94
CA THR A 492 26.00 -3.99 -9.96
C THR A 492 26.70 -3.71 -11.29
N GLN A 493 27.26 -4.75 -11.90
CA GLN A 493 27.93 -4.66 -13.20
C GLN A 493 26.94 -4.33 -14.34
N LEU A 494 27.39 -3.53 -15.31
CA LEU A 494 26.60 -3.13 -16.47
C LEU A 494 26.52 -4.17 -17.59
N SER A 495 27.19 -5.31 -17.43
CA SER A 495 27.24 -6.40 -18.40
C SER A 495 27.28 -7.75 -17.69
N PRO A 496 26.82 -8.84 -18.33
CA PRO A 496 26.90 -10.16 -17.74
C PRO A 496 28.36 -10.58 -17.51
N THR A 497 28.59 -11.24 -16.38
CA THR A 497 29.83 -11.95 -16.04
C THR A 497 29.95 -13.23 -16.85
N LEU A 498 28.81 -13.90 -17.07
CA LEU A 498 28.72 -15.07 -17.96
C LEU A 498 27.42 -15.00 -18.77
N ALA A 499 27.56 -14.69 -20.06
CA ALA A 499 26.45 -14.59 -21.00
C ALA A 499 26.08 -15.95 -21.61
N LEU A 500 24.91 -16.05 -22.25
CA LEU A 500 24.52 -17.24 -23.02
C LEU A 500 25.46 -17.49 -24.20
N VAL A 501 25.54 -18.75 -24.62
CA VAL A 501 26.24 -19.14 -25.84
C VAL A 501 25.22 -19.64 -26.86
N PRO A 502 24.89 -18.87 -27.90
CA PRO A 502 23.97 -19.28 -28.94
C PRO A 502 24.36 -20.63 -29.56
N ASN A 503 23.37 -21.44 -29.93
CA ASN A 503 23.56 -22.75 -30.58
C ASN A 503 24.43 -23.75 -29.81
N SER A 504 24.52 -23.62 -28.49
CA SER A 504 25.21 -24.56 -27.61
C SER A 504 24.24 -25.31 -26.67
N ILE A 505 24.75 -26.25 -25.89
CA ILE A 505 24.02 -26.88 -24.78
C ILE A 505 23.81 -25.94 -23.57
N GLU A 506 24.26 -24.68 -23.67
CA GLU A 506 24.06 -23.58 -22.72
C GLU A 506 23.22 -22.44 -23.34
N SER A 507 22.49 -22.72 -24.44
CA SER A 507 21.88 -21.66 -25.27
C SER A 507 20.68 -20.95 -24.64
N THR A 508 20.09 -21.51 -23.59
CA THR A 508 18.79 -21.06 -23.07
C THR A 508 18.91 -20.45 -21.67
N HIS A 509 19.71 -21.07 -20.79
CA HIS A 509 20.01 -20.56 -19.46
C HIS A 509 21.47 -20.86 -19.08
N VAL A 510 22.06 -19.91 -18.37
CA VAL A 510 23.31 -20.00 -17.63
C VAL A 510 23.04 -19.37 -16.26
N GLU A 511 22.88 -20.19 -15.22
CA GLU A 511 22.27 -19.82 -13.94
C GLU A 511 22.85 -20.59 -12.73
N TYR A 512 22.44 -20.20 -11.53
CA TYR A 512 22.78 -20.79 -10.23
C TYR A 512 24.29 -20.90 -10.03
N PRO A 513 25.01 -19.77 -10.04
CA PRO A 513 26.44 -19.76 -9.79
C PRO A 513 26.73 -20.22 -8.36
N SER A 514 27.79 -20.98 -8.17
CA SER A 514 28.46 -21.16 -6.89
C SER A 514 29.95 -21.01 -7.06
N ILE A 515 30.55 -20.15 -6.23
CA ILE A 515 31.92 -19.68 -6.39
C ILE A 515 32.77 -20.18 -5.24
N MET A 516 33.95 -20.68 -5.56
CA MET A 516 35.02 -20.84 -4.59
C MET A 516 36.37 -20.43 -5.18
N ARG A 517 37.37 -20.27 -4.29
CA ARG A 517 38.74 -19.98 -4.70
C ARG A 517 39.63 -21.20 -4.51
N VAL A 518 40.26 -21.64 -5.59
CA VAL A 518 41.21 -22.77 -5.61
C VAL A 518 42.54 -22.24 -6.14
N ASN A 519 43.60 -22.31 -5.33
CA ASN A 519 44.94 -21.82 -5.70
C ASN A 519 44.92 -20.41 -6.31
N ASN A 520 44.24 -19.48 -5.64
CA ASN A 520 44.01 -18.09 -6.05
C ASN A 520 43.17 -17.86 -7.32
N ILE A 521 42.68 -18.91 -7.98
CA ILE A 521 41.76 -18.82 -9.13
C ILE A 521 40.32 -18.95 -8.65
N TYR A 522 39.43 -18.13 -9.21
CA TYR A 522 37.98 -18.24 -8.99
C TYR A 522 37.45 -19.39 -9.84
N HIS A 523 36.77 -20.33 -9.20
CA HIS A 523 36.04 -21.41 -9.87
C HIS A 523 34.55 -21.12 -9.70
N MET A 524 33.85 -20.92 -10.81
CA MET A 524 32.39 -20.80 -10.88
C MET A 524 31.82 -22.11 -11.37
N TYR A 525 31.05 -22.76 -10.52
CA TYR A 525 30.17 -23.85 -10.92
C TYR A 525 28.80 -23.26 -11.19
N TYR A 526 28.19 -23.63 -12.31
CA TYR A 526 26.90 -23.07 -12.69
C TYR A 526 26.08 -24.12 -13.40
N SER A 527 24.76 -23.98 -13.34
CA SER A 527 23.84 -24.80 -14.11
C SER A 527 23.61 -24.15 -15.47
N ALA A 528 23.52 -24.95 -16.53
CA ALA A 528 23.09 -24.47 -17.82
C ALA A 528 22.09 -25.41 -18.48
N TYR A 529 21.29 -24.84 -19.37
CA TYR A 529 20.21 -25.49 -20.09
C TYR A 529 20.24 -25.07 -21.55
N GLY A 530 20.05 -26.04 -22.44
CA GLY A 530 20.04 -25.82 -23.89
C GLY A 530 18.75 -26.32 -24.54
N LYS A 531 18.73 -26.28 -25.87
CA LYS A 531 17.61 -26.78 -26.69
C LYS A 531 17.33 -28.28 -26.51
N ASP A 532 18.29 -29.02 -25.99
CA ASP A 532 18.18 -30.45 -25.66
C ASP A 532 17.40 -30.72 -24.36
N LYS A 533 16.89 -29.67 -23.73
CA LYS A 533 16.00 -29.71 -22.57
C LYS A 533 16.59 -30.39 -21.34
N LYS A 534 17.91 -30.34 -21.16
CA LYS A 534 18.61 -31.00 -20.05
C LYS A 534 19.50 -30.05 -19.25
N TRP A 535 19.20 -29.93 -17.95
CA TRP A 535 20.03 -29.18 -17.00
C TRP A 535 21.32 -29.94 -16.66
N ARG A 536 22.44 -29.21 -16.69
CA ARG A 536 23.77 -29.72 -16.34
C ARG A 536 24.61 -28.66 -15.61
N ILE A 537 25.53 -29.08 -14.76
CA ILE A 537 26.57 -28.29 -14.11
C ILE A 537 27.84 -28.22 -14.98
N PHE A 538 28.33 -26.99 -15.12
CA PHE A 538 29.54 -26.60 -15.82
C PHE A 538 30.51 -25.90 -14.89
N LEU A 539 31.77 -25.80 -15.32
CA LEU A 539 32.82 -25.03 -14.66
C LEU A 539 33.26 -23.89 -15.57
N ALA A 540 33.47 -22.71 -14.99
CA ALA A 540 34.24 -21.63 -15.58
C ALA A 540 35.27 -21.11 -14.56
N THR A 541 36.40 -20.58 -15.03
CA THR A 541 37.48 -20.08 -14.17
C THR A 541 37.84 -18.63 -14.46
N SER A 542 38.28 -17.90 -13.45
CA SER A 542 38.67 -16.49 -13.58
C SER A 542 39.86 -16.16 -12.69
N LYS A 543 40.71 -15.22 -13.13
CA LYS A 543 41.77 -14.64 -12.31
C LYS A 543 41.30 -13.42 -11.50
N ASP A 544 40.29 -12.71 -12.00
CA ASP A 544 39.83 -11.43 -11.47
C ASP A 544 38.42 -11.48 -10.86
N GLY A 545 37.70 -12.61 -10.99
CA GLY A 545 36.32 -12.75 -10.54
C GLY A 545 35.31 -11.96 -11.39
N ILE A 546 35.73 -11.40 -12.53
CA ILE A 546 34.90 -10.57 -13.41
C ILE A 546 34.74 -11.23 -14.77
N LYS A 547 35.83 -11.72 -15.36
CA LYS A 547 35.81 -12.40 -16.67
C LYS A 547 36.09 -13.88 -16.49
N PHE A 548 35.12 -14.71 -16.86
CA PHE A 548 35.20 -16.16 -16.68
C PHE A 548 35.43 -16.88 -18.01
N ASN A 549 36.37 -17.82 -18.00
CA ASN A 549 36.69 -18.72 -19.11
C ASN A 549 36.04 -20.09 -18.87
N ARG A 550 35.16 -20.51 -19.77
CA ARG A 550 34.48 -21.81 -19.69
C ARG A 550 35.48 -22.97 -19.75
N GLN A 551 35.24 -23.97 -18.90
CA GLN A 551 36.03 -25.21 -18.82
C GLN A 551 35.22 -26.44 -19.26
N GLY A 552 33.90 -26.30 -19.45
CA GLY A 552 33.01 -27.38 -19.89
C GLY A 552 32.27 -28.05 -18.75
N LEU A 553 31.76 -29.27 -19.02
CA LEU A 553 30.96 -30.05 -18.08
C LEU A 553 31.77 -30.47 -16.86
N VAL A 554 31.13 -30.46 -15.70
CA VAL A 554 31.71 -31.02 -14.46
C VAL A 554 31.54 -32.54 -14.41
N PHE A 555 30.38 -33.04 -14.86
CA PHE A 555 30.05 -34.46 -14.87
C PHE A 555 29.65 -34.90 -16.29
N THR A 556 30.30 -35.96 -16.75
CA THR A 556 29.82 -36.80 -17.85
C THR A 556 28.78 -37.81 -17.31
N PRO A 557 27.94 -38.41 -18.17
CA PRO A 557 26.98 -39.43 -17.72
C PRO A 557 27.61 -40.59 -16.93
N GLN A 558 28.87 -40.95 -17.23
CA GLN A 558 29.59 -42.03 -16.57
C GLN A 558 30.07 -41.67 -15.16
N ASP A 559 30.18 -40.38 -14.83
CA ASP A 559 30.65 -39.92 -13.52
C ASP A 559 29.56 -40.02 -12.43
N LEU A 560 28.31 -40.22 -12.83
CA LEU A 560 27.14 -40.23 -11.94
C LEU A 560 26.41 -41.58 -11.98
N PRO A 561 25.83 -42.04 -10.85
CA PRO A 561 24.98 -43.22 -10.84
C PRO A 561 23.71 -43.01 -11.66
N ALA A 562 23.09 -44.09 -12.14
CA ALA A 562 21.92 -44.07 -13.02
C ALA A 562 20.76 -43.20 -12.47
N ASN A 563 20.60 -43.14 -11.16
CA ASN A 563 19.56 -42.36 -10.50
C ASN A 563 19.83 -40.83 -10.50
N CYS A 564 20.99 -40.35 -10.98
CA CYS A 564 21.32 -38.93 -11.16
C CYS A 564 21.72 -38.56 -12.61
N GLN A 565 21.63 -39.48 -13.58
CA GLN A 565 22.06 -39.23 -14.96
C GLN A 565 21.07 -38.40 -15.81
N GLY A 566 19.83 -38.25 -15.34
CA GLY A 566 18.77 -37.57 -16.08
C GLY A 566 19.00 -36.07 -16.22
N LYS A 567 19.16 -35.37 -15.10
CA LYS A 567 19.53 -33.94 -15.04
C LYS A 567 20.09 -33.57 -13.68
N GLN A 568 20.83 -32.47 -13.64
CA GLN A 568 21.51 -31.99 -12.44
C GLN A 568 21.67 -30.45 -12.46
N ALA A 569 21.44 -29.80 -11.32
CA ALA A 569 21.43 -28.34 -11.19
C ALA A 569 21.66 -27.91 -9.73
N PHE A 570 21.74 -26.59 -9.54
CA PHE A 570 21.95 -25.93 -8.25
C PHE A 570 23.23 -26.41 -7.54
N PRO A 571 24.41 -26.27 -8.18
CA PRO A 571 25.66 -26.59 -7.51
C PRO A 571 25.87 -25.64 -6.33
N PHE A 572 26.26 -26.19 -5.19
CA PHE A 572 26.73 -25.42 -4.05
C PHE A 572 28.05 -25.99 -3.55
N VAL A 573 29.12 -25.22 -3.67
CA VAL A 573 30.47 -25.67 -3.29
C VAL A 573 30.93 -25.08 -1.97
N VAL A 574 31.58 -25.92 -1.17
CA VAL A 574 32.22 -25.53 0.09
C VAL A 574 33.64 -26.07 0.16
N LYS A 575 34.54 -25.27 0.72
CA LYS A 575 35.86 -25.75 1.12
C LYS A 575 35.73 -26.51 2.43
N PHE A 576 35.99 -27.81 2.41
CA PHE A 576 35.82 -28.71 3.55
C PHE A 576 37.09 -28.84 4.38
N SER A 577 38.25 -28.92 3.72
CA SER A 577 39.57 -28.87 4.37
C SER A 577 40.57 -28.12 3.48
N LYS A 578 41.85 -28.07 3.87
CA LYS A 578 42.90 -27.34 3.12
C LYS A 578 42.89 -27.67 1.62
N ASP A 579 42.76 -28.96 1.30
CA ASP A 579 42.83 -29.51 -0.05
C ASP A 579 41.63 -30.44 -0.37
N SER A 580 40.48 -30.21 0.28
CA SER A 580 39.26 -30.98 0.03
C SER A 580 38.05 -30.06 -0.08
N TYR A 581 37.25 -30.32 -1.11
CA TYR A 581 36.06 -29.56 -1.46
C TYR A 581 34.87 -30.49 -1.58
N LEU A 582 33.69 -30.01 -1.18
CA LEU A 582 32.43 -30.69 -1.38
C LEU A 582 31.54 -29.86 -2.31
N MET A 583 30.77 -30.53 -3.15
CA MET A 583 29.72 -29.95 -3.98
C MET A 583 28.42 -30.66 -3.64
N TYR A 584 27.37 -29.91 -3.34
CA TYR A 584 26.00 -30.40 -3.23
C TYR A 584 25.22 -29.98 -4.45
N PHE A 585 24.35 -30.84 -4.97
CA PHE A 585 23.52 -30.51 -6.12
C PHE A 585 22.26 -31.38 -6.16
N SER A 586 21.20 -30.85 -6.76
CA SER A 586 19.96 -31.57 -6.98
C SER A 586 20.05 -32.41 -8.25
N CYS A 587 19.57 -33.66 -8.22
CA CYS A 587 19.59 -34.55 -9.36
C CYS A 587 18.24 -35.26 -9.59
N ALA A 588 18.03 -35.74 -10.82
CA ALA A 588 16.93 -36.64 -11.17
C ALA A 588 17.42 -37.79 -12.05
N SER A 589 16.73 -38.92 -11.96
CA SER A 589 17.00 -40.12 -12.77
C SER A 589 16.71 -39.92 -14.26
N GLN A 590 15.75 -39.06 -14.61
CA GLN A 590 15.33 -38.80 -15.99
C GLN A 590 15.18 -37.29 -16.25
N PRO A 591 15.44 -36.78 -17.47
CA PRO A 591 15.42 -35.34 -17.74
C PRO A 591 14.05 -34.68 -17.46
N GLN A 592 12.96 -35.40 -17.75
CA GLN A 592 11.58 -34.92 -17.62
C GLN A 592 11.02 -35.00 -16.19
N LYS A 593 11.63 -35.78 -15.30
CA LYS A 593 11.17 -35.88 -13.90
C LYS A 593 11.53 -34.62 -13.11
N SER A 594 10.75 -34.28 -12.08
CA SER A 594 11.20 -33.33 -11.06
C SER A 594 12.47 -33.82 -10.37
N TYR A 595 13.23 -32.92 -9.75
CA TYR A 595 14.40 -33.32 -8.96
C TYR A 595 13.96 -34.22 -7.81
N GLU A 596 14.69 -35.31 -7.62
CA GLU A 596 14.29 -36.40 -6.72
C GLU A 596 15.09 -36.39 -5.41
N ARG A 597 16.27 -35.76 -5.41
CA ARG A 597 17.20 -35.76 -4.27
C ARG A 597 18.30 -34.72 -4.39
N ILE A 598 18.96 -34.45 -3.26
CA ILE A 598 20.23 -33.72 -3.19
C ILE A 598 21.35 -34.73 -2.93
N VAL A 599 22.38 -34.69 -3.75
CA VAL A 599 23.57 -35.54 -3.65
C VAL A 599 24.81 -34.70 -3.37
N TRP A 600 25.90 -35.35 -2.96
CA TRP A 600 27.19 -34.70 -2.78
C TRP A 600 28.30 -35.37 -3.61
N ALA A 601 29.28 -34.58 -4.01
CA ALA A 601 30.52 -35.00 -4.64
C ALA A 601 31.72 -34.36 -3.94
N SER A 602 32.90 -34.97 -4.08
CA SER A 602 34.15 -34.46 -3.50
C SER A 602 35.20 -34.20 -4.57
N SER A 603 36.06 -33.21 -4.30
CA SER A 603 37.22 -32.90 -5.14
C SER A 603 38.40 -32.52 -4.27
N VAL A 604 39.61 -32.78 -4.78
CA VAL A 604 40.88 -32.30 -4.17
C VAL A 604 41.48 -31.12 -4.92
N ASN A 605 41.01 -30.86 -6.14
CA ASN A 605 41.57 -29.83 -7.04
C ASN A 605 40.53 -28.85 -7.57
N GLY A 606 39.26 -28.99 -7.18
CA GLY A 606 38.16 -28.16 -7.67
C GLY A 606 37.90 -28.30 -9.17
N ARG A 607 38.36 -29.37 -9.82
CA ARG A 607 38.10 -29.59 -11.25
C ARG A 607 37.51 -30.97 -11.50
N ASN A 608 38.14 -31.99 -10.95
CA ASN A 608 37.67 -33.37 -11.04
C ASN A 608 36.85 -33.70 -9.80
N TRP A 609 35.62 -34.13 -10.01
CA TRP A 609 34.66 -34.39 -8.93
C TRP A 609 34.28 -35.86 -8.91
N LYS A 610 34.33 -36.49 -7.74
CA LYS A 610 33.92 -37.88 -7.51
C LYS A 610 32.60 -37.89 -6.76
N TYR A 611 31.59 -38.58 -7.31
CA TYR A 611 30.32 -38.81 -6.64
C TYR A 611 30.53 -39.44 -5.25
N GLY A 612 29.89 -38.88 -4.24
CA GLY A 612 30.06 -39.26 -2.83
C GLY A 612 28.87 -39.98 -2.22
N GLY A 613 27.64 -39.63 -2.62
CA GLY A 613 26.43 -40.27 -2.10
C GLY A 613 25.22 -39.34 -2.07
N ILE A 614 24.14 -39.82 -1.45
CA ILE A 614 22.91 -39.05 -1.24
C ILE A 614 23.08 -38.23 0.04
N ALA A 615 22.87 -36.91 -0.05
CA ALA A 615 22.87 -36.02 1.11
C ALA A 615 21.46 -35.92 1.71
N ILE A 616 20.44 -35.73 0.86
CA ILE A 616 19.03 -35.59 1.25
C ILE A 616 18.20 -36.46 0.31
N ASN A 617 17.46 -37.43 0.85
CA ASN A 617 16.69 -38.42 0.08
C ASN A 617 15.19 -38.05 -0.05
N GLU A 618 14.92 -36.81 -0.43
CA GLU A 618 13.61 -36.28 -0.78
C GLU A 618 13.79 -35.22 -1.87
N SER A 619 12.71 -34.74 -2.50
CA SER A 619 12.72 -33.80 -3.64
C SER A 619 13.19 -32.37 -3.32
N GLY A 620 14.33 -32.24 -2.65
CA GLY A 620 14.98 -30.98 -2.29
C GLY A 620 15.69 -30.30 -3.46
N LEU A 621 15.63 -28.96 -3.44
CA LEU A 621 16.19 -28.05 -4.43
C LEU A 621 17.09 -27.01 -3.76
N ASP A 622 18.02 -26.48 -4.56
CA ASP A 622 18.85 -25.32 -4.22
C ASP A 622 19.53 -25.38 -2.84
N PRO A 623 20.46 -26.36 -2.64
CA PRO A 623 21.12 -26.52 -1.36
C PRO A 623 22.00 -25.31 -1.02
N PHE A 624 21.78 -24.68 0.12
CA PHE A 624 22.69 -23.71 0.72
C PHE A 624 23.34 -24.34 1.96
N VAL A 625 24.68 -24.45 1.98
CA VAL A 625 25.42 -25.05 3.08
C VAL A 625 26.30 -24.04 3.79
N ILE A 626 26.26 -24.01 5.12
CA ILE A 626 27.08 -23.11 5.94
C ILE A 626 27.65 -23.85 7.15
N LEU A 627 28.90 -23.54 7.50
CA LEU A 627 29.51 -23.95 8.76
C LEU A 627 29.04 -23.00 9.85
N GLN A 628 28.39 -23.54 10.89
CA GLN A 628 27.86 -22.76 12.01
C GLN A 628 28.96 -22.53 13.08
N PRO A 629 28.78 -21.54 13.98
CA PRO A 629 29.72 -21.26 15.07
C PRO A 629 29.98 -22.43 16.03
N ASP A 630 29.07 -23.39 16.11
CA ASP A 630 29.19 -24.61 16.93
C ASP A 630 30.06 -25.71 16.28
N GLY A 631 30.58 -25.46 15.07
CA GLY A 631 31.38 -26.40 14.30
C GLY A 631 30.58 -27.39 13.46
N ASN A 632 29.24 -27.37 13.52
CA ASN A 632 28.38 -28.21 12.70
C ASN A 632 27.99 -27.51 11.40
N TYR A 633 27.78 -28.28 10.34
CA TYR A 633 27.21 -27.78 9.09
C TYR A 633 25.68 -27.72 9.18
N ALA A 634 25.10 -26.70 8.57
CA ALA A 634 23.67 -26.63 8.27
C ALA A 634 23.47 -26.57 6.75
N MET A 635 22.51 -27.35 6.25
CA MET A 635 22.02 -27.29 4.87
C MET A 635 20.59 -26.75 4.91
N PHE A 636 20.33 -25.74 4.10
CA PHE A 636 19.00 -25.23 3.81
C PHE A 636 18.64 -25.59 2.37
N TYR A 637 17.41 -26.02 2.13
CA TYR A 637 16.95 -26.42 0.81
C TYR A 637 15.43 -26.21 0.69
N SER A 638 14.96 -26.02 -0.54
CA SER A 638 13.54 -25.85 -0.84
C SER A 638 12.90 -27.19 -1.22
N LEU A 639 11.65 -27.41 -0.82
CA LEU A 639 10.90 -28.64 -1.09
C LEU A 639 9.43 -28.28 -1.34
N VAL A 640 8.82 -28.89 -2.36
CA VAL A 640 7.37 -28.77 -2.60
C VAL A 640 6.62 -29.78 -1.72
N SER A 641 5.65 -29.30 -0.94
CA SER A 641 4.76 -30.11 -0.11
C SER A 641 3.36 -29.48 -0.05
N ASN A 642 2.31 -30.25 -0.31
CA ASN A 642 0.90 -29.80 -0.28
C ASN A 642 0.65 -28.47 -1.04
N ASN A 643 1.18 -28.36 -2.27
CA ASN A 643 1.12 -27.15 -3.12
C ASN A 643 1.79 -25.90 -2.52
N LYS A 644 2.65 -26.06 -1.51
CA LYS A 644 3.47 -25.00 -0.93
C LYS A 644 4.94 -25.35 -1.04
N ILE A 645 5.79 -24.33 -0.93
CA ILE A 645 7.23 -24.51 -0.90
C ILE A 645 7.73 -24.28 0.52
N LEU A 646 8.37 -25.30 1.07
CA LEU A 646 8.97 -25.29 2.39
C LEU A 646 10.47 -25.01 2.24
N ILE A 647 11.02 -24.20 3.13
CA ILE A 647 12.45 -24.14 3.38
C ILE A 647 12.74 -25.07 4.54
N LYS A 648 13.48 -26.14 4.29
CA LYS A 648 13.91 -27.09 5.32
C LYS A 648 15.36 -26.85 5.68
N ARG A 649 15.69 -27.17 6.92
CA ARG A 649 17.04 -27.22 7.46
C ARG A 649 17.38 -28.65 7.84
N ALA A 650 18.61 -29.07 7.56
CA ALA A 650 19.25 -30.26 8.08
C ALA A 650 20.63 -29.89 8.65
N THR A 651 21.16 -30.72 9.56
CA THR A 651 22.46 -30.52 10.20
C THR A 651 23.39 -31.70 9.98
N SER A 652 24.70 -31.45 9.96
CA SER A 652 25.72 -32.49 9.78
C SER A 652 26.99 -32.16 10.57
N LYS A 653 27.61 -33.19 11.17
CA LYS A 653 28.93 -33.07 11.81
C LYS A 653 30.09 -33.15 10.81
N ASN A 654 29.88 -33.83 9.68
CA ASN A 654 30.93 -34.18 8.71
C ASN A 654 30.66 -33.68 7.29
N GLY A 655 29.56 -32.96 7.07
CA GLY A 655 29.11 -32.45 5.78
C GLY A 655 28.59 -33.53 4.81
N ARG A 656 28.57 -34.81 5.20
CA ARG A 656 28.22 -35.94 4.30
C ARG A 656 26.91 -36.61 4.74
N GLU A 657 26.72 -36.75 6.04
CA GLU A 657 25.56 -37.39 6.66
C GLU A 657 24.70 -36.34 7.35
N TRP A 658 23.42 -36.28 6.99
CA TRP A 658 22.51 -35.20 7.38
C TRP A 658 21.35 -35.70 8.24
N SER A 659 21.05 -34.97 9.33
CA SER A 659 20.03 -35.30 10.32
C SER A 659 19.38 -34.03 10.90
N ASN A 660 18.46 -34.16 11.87
CA ASN A 660 17.74 -33.05 12.54
C ASN A 660 17.02 -32.12 11.55
N TYR A 661 15.99 -32.66 10.90
CA TYR A 661 15.20 -31.94 9.90
C TYR A 661 14.18 -31.00 10.57
N SER A 662 14.15 -29.73 10.15
CA SER A 662 13.17 -28.75 10.62
C SER A 662 12.67 -27.84 9.51
N ILE A 663 11.46 -27.31 9.63
CA ILE A 663 10.92 -26.28 8.73
C ILE A 663 11.37 -24.91 9.23
N VAL A 664 11.91 -24.10 8.32
CA VAL A 664 12.44 -22.75 8.57
C VAL A 664 11.45 -21.68 8.11
N ALA A 665 10.86 -21.87 6.93
CA ALA A 665 9.89 -20.98 6.35
C ALA A 665 8.94 -21.76 5.42
N GLU A 666 7.77 -21.21 5.17
CA GLU A 666 6.75 -21.77 4.29
C GLU A 666 6.25 -20.65 3.36
N SER A 667 6.04 -20.99 2.09
CA SER A 667 5.56 -20.03 1.10
C SER A 667 4.08 -19.69 1.33
N SER A 668 3.70 -18.45 0.98
CA SER A 668 2.29 -18.04 0.93
C SER A 668 1.52 -18.84 -0.14
N PRO A 669 0.18 -18.99 -0.05
CA PRO A 669 -0.63 -19.61 -1.10
C PRO A 669 -0.52 -18.94 -2.48
N ILE A 670 -0.07 -17.68 -2.55
CA ILE A 670 -0.09 -16.84 -3.75
C ILE A 670 1.32 -16.65 -4.36
N GLY A 671 2.38 -17.09 -3.69
CA GLY A 671 3.77 -16.96 -4.16
C GLY A 671 4.65 -18.09 -3.64
N GLY A 672 5.47 -18.69 -4.51
CA GLY A 672 6.37 -19.79 -4.15
C GLY A 672 7.71 -19.27 -3.64
N LEU A 673 8.41 -20.00 -2.77
CA LEU A 673 9.83 -19.77 -2.52
C LEU A 673 10.64 -20.52 -3.57
N TYR A 674 11.66 -19.91 -4.17
CA TYR A 674 12.38 -20.52 -5.29
C TYR A 674 13.83 -20.83 -4.93
N THR A 675 14.66 -19.79 -4.77
CA THR A 675 16.07 -19.93 -4.46
C THR A 675 16.39 -19.50 -3.02
N ILE A 676 17.52 -19.98 -2.52
CA ILE A 676 18.00 -19.79 -1.16
C ILE A 676 19.45 -19.34 -1.22
N SER A 677 19.75 -18.29 -0.45
CA SER A 677 21.12 -17.91 -0.16
C SER A 677 21.23 -17.53 1.31
N GLY A 678 22.44 -17.34 1.80
CA GLY A 678 22.62 -16.89 3.17
C GLY A 678 24.07 -16.64 3.53
N LEU A 679 24.24 -16.09 4.72
CA LEU A 679 25.53 -15.79 5.31
C LEU A 679 25.38 -15.63 6.82
N GLN A 680 26.51 -15.63 7.51
CA GLN A 680 26.55 -15.32 8.93
C GLN A 680 26.67 -13.81 9.15
N VAL A 681 25.76 -13.23 9.93
CA VAL A 681 25.75 -11.83 10.36
C VAL A 681 25.76 -11.81 11.88
N ASP A 682 26.79 -11.22 12.50
CA ASP A 682 26.92 -11.12 13.96
C ASP A 682 26.66 -12.45 14.72
N LYS A 683 27.25 -13.54 14.22
CA LYS A 683 27.10 -14.94 14.72
C LYS A 683 25.73 -15.59 14.49
N LYS A 684 24.81 -14.93 13.78
CA LYS A 684 23.51 -15.50 13.39
C LYS A 684 23.51 -15.86 11.92
N VAL A 685 22.90 -16.97 11.56
CA VAL A 685 22.67 -17.31 10.14
C VAL A 685 21.50 -16.47 9.63
N CYS A 686 21.72 -15.72 8.56
CA CYS A 686 20.68 -14.99 7.86
C CYS A 686 20.52 -15.57 6.45
N LEU A 687 19.28 -15.82 6.05
CA LEU A 687 18.86 -16.37 4.78
C LEU A 687 18.20 -15.28 3.92
N LEU A 688 18.56 -15.25 2.65
CA LEU A 688 17.87 -14.53 1.60
C LEU A 688 17.07 -15.55 0.78
N LEU A 689 15.76 -15.56 0.98
CA LEU A 689 14.83 -16.44 0.31
C LEU A 689 14.21 -15.67 -0.86
N GLN A 690 14.50 -16.09 -2.10
CA GLN A 690 13.90 -15.44 -3.25
C GLN A 690 12.59 -16.15 -3.63
N SER A 691 11.48 -15.41 -3.65
CA SER A 691 10.15 -15.93 -4.00
C SER A 691 9.88 -15.83 -5.49
N SER A 692 9.28 -16.87 -6.08
CA SER A 692 8.94 -16.98 -7.49
C SER A 692 7.99 -15.88 -7.97
N VAL A 693 8.05 -15.73 -9.29
CA VAL A 693 7.28 -14.84 -10.15
C VAL A 693 5.83 -14.69 -9.69
N THR A 694 5.53 -13.55 -9.07
CA THR A 694 4.15 -13.12 -8.81
C THR A 694 3.50 -12.71 -10.14
N ARG A 695 2.22 -12.30 -10.16
CA ARG A 695 1.61 -11.70 -11.37
C ARG A 695 2.40 -10.52 -11.94
N SER A 696 3.27 -9.90 -11.13
CA SER A 696 4.16 -8.81 -11.54
C SER A 696 5.36 -9.28 -12.39
N LYS A 697 5.46 -10.58 -12.70
CA LYS A 697 6.59 -11.17 -13.42
C LYS A 697 7.96 -10.98 -12.72
N ARG A 698 8.01 -10.96 -11.38
CA ARG A 698 9.23 -10.69 -10.59
C ARG A 698 9.45 -11.60 -9.39
N TYR A 699 10.71 -11.68 -8.97
CA TYR A 699 11.12 -12.30 -7.72
C TYR A 699 11.21 -11.27 -6.58
N ASN A 700 10.66 -11.63 -5.43
CA ASN A 700 10.86 -10.90 -4.18
C ASN A 700 12.00 -11.53 -3.40
N THR A 701 12.78 -10.73 -2.66
CA THR A 701 13.78 -11.26 -1.72
C THR A 701 13.30 -11.05 -0.29
N LEU A 702 13.23 -12.13 0.48
CA LEU A 702 12.86 -12.12 1.89
C LEU A 702 14.09 -12.42 2.73
N LEU A 703 14.33 -11.61 3.76
CA LEU A 703 15.39 -11.79 4.75
C LEU A 703 14.83 -12.48 5.99
N TYR A 704 15.40 -13.63 6.34
CA TYR A 704 15.12 -14.37 7.57
C TYR A 704 16.41 -14.51 8.36
N CYS A 705 16.41 -14.32 9.68
CA CYS A 705 17.60 -14.54 10.49
C CYS A 705 17.32 -15.43 11.69
N ASP A 706 18.32 -16.22 12.06
CA ASP A 706 18.31 -17.08 13.23
C ASP A 706 18.14 -16.25 14.51
N ARG A 707 17.20 -16.69 15.34
CA ARG A 707 16.91 -16.11 16.65
C ARG A 707 17.90 -16.57 17.72
N GLY A 708 18.64 -17.65 17.48
CA GLY A 708 19.60 -18.26 18.41
C GLY A 708 19.07 -19.51 19.11
N ASP A 709 17.82 -19.90 18.87
CA ASP A 709 17.19 -21.13 19.36
C ASP A 709 16.83 -22.11 18.22
N GLY A 710 17.41 -21.90 17.03
CA GLY A 710 17.15 -22.70 15.84
C GLY A 710 15.88 -22.28 15.07
N LYS A 711 15.15 -21.26 15.54
CA LYS A 711 14.05 -20.65 14.79
C LYS A 711 14.54 -19.46 13.98
N PHE A 712 13.94 -19.24 12.80
CA PHE A 712 14.23 -18.10 11.94
C PHE A 712 13.06 -17.11 11.95
N LEU A 713 13.37 -15.83 12.09
CA LEU A 713 12.39 -14.76 12.07
C LEU A 713 12.53 -13.91 10.80
N PRO A 714 11.41 -13.47 10.19
CA PRO A 714 11.47 -12.53 9.08
C PRO A 714 11.87 -11.12 9.56
N SER A 715 12.58 -10.39 8.70
CA SER A 715 12.85 -8.96 8.88
C SER A 715 11.57 -8.12 8.76
N LYS A 716 11.49 -7.01 9.52
CA LYS A 716 10.46 -5.97 9.33
C LYS A 716 10.57 -5.28 7.97
N ASP A 717 11.75 -5.30 7.37
CA ASP A 717 12.01 -4.70 6.07
C ASP A 717 11.68 -5.65 4.92
N ASN A 718 10.99 -6.77 5.17
CA ASN A 718 10.58 -7.70 4.11
C ASN A 718 9.36 -7.19 3.33
N PRO A 719 9.33 -7.38 1.99
CA PRO A 719 10.46 -7.82 1.16
C PRO A 719 11.56 -6.77 1.10
N VAL A 720 12.83 -7.19 1.12
CA VAL A 720 13.96 -6.26 1.03
C VAL A 720 14.10 -5.69 -0.39
N ILE A 721 14.54 -4.45 -0.50
CA ILE A 721 14.78 -3.82 -1.82
C ILE A 721 16.04 -4.44 -2.44
N VAL A 722 15.90 -5.07 -3.62
CA VAL A 722 17.05 -5.64 -4.34
C VAL A 722 17.87 -4.55 -5.03
N ASP A 723 17.21 -3.68 -5.79
CA ASP A 723 17.75 -2.51 -6.49
C ASP A 723 16.60 -1.51 -6.68
N LYS A 724 16.90 -0.21 -6.75
CA LYS A 724 15.92 0.87 -7.00
C LYS A 724 15.80 1.24 -8.48
N THR A 725 16.76 0.83 -9.31
CA THR A 725 16.95 1.28 -10.70
C THR A 725 16.68 0.20 -11.74
N TRP A 726 16.07 -0.90 -11.32
CA TRP A 726 15.88 -2.11 -12.13
C TRP A 726 15.11 -1.86 -13.44
N GLU A 727 14.18 -0.89 -13.51
CA GLU A 727 13.45 -0.51 -14.73
C GLU A 727 14.32 0.06 -15.86
N LYS A 728 15.53 0.50 -15.53
CA LYS A 728 16.44 1.20 -16.45
C LYS A 728 17.66 0.36 -16.82
N LYS A 729 17.68 -0.91 -16.42
CA LYS A 729 18.85 -1.77 -16.55
C LYS A 729 18.55 -2.97 -17.44
N TRP A 730 19.63 -3.52 -18.00
CA TRP A 730 19.61 -4.72 -18.83
C TRP A 730 19.33 -6.00 -18.03
N ASP A 731 19.36 -5.96 -16.69
CA ASP A 731 19.29 -7.12 -15.79
C ASP A 731 18.06 -7.07 -14.87
N THR A 732 16.91 -6.91 -15.51
CA THR A 732 15.64 -6.51 -14.87
C THR A 732 15.15 -7.47 -13.78
N ILE A 733 15.46 -8.76 -13.89
CA ILE A 733 15.07 -9.80 -12.92
C ILE A 733 16.32 -10.39 -12.29
N ARG A 734 16.44 -10.41 -10.95
CA ARG A 734 17.60 -10.94 -10.22
C ARG A 734 17.19 -11.98 -9.17
N TYR A 735 17.82 -13.15 -9.18
CA TYR A 735 17.56 -14.25 -8.24
C TYR A 735 18.76 -15.22 -8.18
N GLY A 736 18.68 -16.31 -7.42
CA GLY A 736 19.74 -17.34 -7.37
C GLY A 736 21.07 -16.79 -6.87
N PHE A 737 21.07 -16.18 -5.69
CA PHE A 737 22.24 -15.47 -5.17
C PHE A 737 23.27 -16.44 -4.60
N HIS A 738 24.54 -16.24 -4.96
CA HIS A 738 25.67 -16.81 -4.26
C HIS A 738 26.54 -15.70 -3.69
N ILE A 739 26.64 -15.67 -2.37
CA ILE A 739 27.42 -14.68 -1.62
C ILE A 739 28.83 -15.23 -1.40
N PHE A 740 29.82 -14.51 -1.90
CA PHE A 740 31.23 -14.87 -1.84
C PHE A 740 32.04 -13.79 -1.10
N PRO A 741 32.73 -14.12 0.01
CA PRO A 741 33.57 -13.16 0.72
C PRO A 741 34.85 -12.85 -0.07
N GLU A 742 35.16 -11.56 -0.24
CA GLU A 742 36.33 -11.05 -0.97
C GLU A 742 36.96 -9.90 -0.19
N GLY A 743 37.94 -10.23 0.65
CA GLY A 743 38.52 -9.27 1.60
C GLY A 743 37.44 -8.79 2.59
N ASP A 744 37.27 -7.47 2.69
CA ASP A 744 36.25 -6.84 3.55
C ASP A 744 34.87 -6.74 2.88
N LYS A 745 34.76 -7.19 1.64
CA LYS A 745 33.53 -7.11 0.84
C LYS A 745 32.87 -8.47 0.68
N TYR A 746 31.58 -8.42 0.34
CA TYR A 746 30.81 -9.60 -0.03
C TYR A 746 30.29 -9.40 -1.45
N ILE A 747 30.72 -10.26 -2.36
CA ILE A 747 30.32 -10.24 -3.76
C ILE A 747 29.15 -11.20 -3.94
N VAL A 748 28.12 -10.74 -4.64
CA VAL A 748 26.96 -11.55 -5.00
C VAL A 748 27.02 -11.87 -6.49
N TYR A 749 27.16 -13.15 -6.81
CA TYR A 749 26.91 -13.64 -8.16
C TYR A 749 25.46 -14.08 -8.22
N HIS A 750 24.72 -13.62 -9.23
CA HIS A 750 23.28 -13.84 -9.30
C HIS A 750 22.82 -14.04 -10.74
N ASN A 751 21.71 -14.75 -10.87
CA ASN A 751 21.00 -14.92 -12.14
C ASN A 751 20.40 -13.59 -12.55
N VAL A 752 20.34 -13.37 -13.87
CA VAL A 752 19.67 -12.24 -14.49
C VAL A 752 18.89 -12.68 -15.73
N ILE A 753 17.67 -12.14 -15.88
CA ILE A 753 16.89 -12.24 -17.12
C ILE A 753 16.68 -10.82 -17.64
N PRO A 754 17.11 -10.50 -18.87
CA PRO A 754 17.03 -9.12 -19.36
C PRO A 754 15.62 -8.57 -19.56
N GLU A 755 14.69 -9.42 -19.98
CA GLU A 755 13.33 -9.02 -20.34
C GLU A 755 12.32 -9.47 -19.28
N LEU A 756 11.40 -8.57 -18.90
CA LEU A 756 10.36 -8.87 -17.91
C LEU A 756 9.41 -9.96 -18.40
N GLY A 757 9.35 -11.05 -17.63
CA GLY A 757 8.49 -12.19 -17.95
C GLY A 757 8.97 -13.06 -19.10
N ALA A 758 10.22 -12.90 -19.55
CA ALA A 758 10.86 -13.91 -20.37
C ALA A 758 11.10 -15.16 -19.53
N GLU A 759 10.69 -16.32 -20.05
CA GLU A 759 10.90 -17.63 -19.42
C GLU A 759 12.29 -18.20 -19.69
N ILE A 760 13.02 -17.59 -20.63
CA ILE A 760 14.35 -18.00 -21.08
C ILE A 760 15.29 -16.80 -21.14
N GLY A 761 16.60 -17.04 -21.23
CA GLY A 761 17.58 -15.97 -21.38
C GLY A 761 18.43 -15.72 -20.14
N GLY A 762 18.42 -16.64 -19.17
CA GLY A 762 19.15 -16.54 -17.92
C GLY A 762 20.65 -16.42 -18.13
N GLN A 763 21.25 -15.43 -17.48
CA GLN A 763 22.69 -15.15 -17.49
C GLN A 763 23.18 -14.92 -16.06
N ILE A 764 24.50 -14.86 -15.86
CA ILE A 764 25.08 -14.56 -14.55
C ILE A 764 25.68 -13.15 -14.56
N ALA A 765 25.32 -12.37 -13.54
CA ALA A 765 25.90 -11.06 -13.25
C ALA A 765 26.51 -11.03 -11.85
N ARG A 766 27.20 -9.92 -11.56
CA ARG A 766 27.92 -9.68 -10.31
C ARG A 766 27.49 -8.35 -9.70
N SER A 767 27.27 -8.36 -8.39
CA SER A 767 27.00 -7.19 -7.56
C SER A 767 27.80 -7.26 -6.25
N GLU A 768 27.80 -6.18 -5.48
CA GLU A 768 28.30 -6.13 -4.10
C GLU A 768 27.11 -6.14 -3.12
N LEU A 769 27.25 -6.85 -2.01
CA LEU A 769 26.25 -6.92 -0.94
C LEU A 769 26.38 -5.71 -0.01
N ASN A 770 25.28 -5.00 0.21
CA ASN A 770 25.23 -3.90 1.19
C ASN A 770 25.16 -4.47 2.62
N MET A 771 26.33 -4.67 3.21
CA MET A 771 26.45 -5.23 4.57
C MET A 771 25.92 -4.29 5.66
N GLU A 772 25.96 -2.98 5.47
CA GLU A 772 25.40 -2.03 6.43
C GLU A 772 23.88 -2.16 6.50
N PHE A 773 23.22 -2.16 5.35
CA PHE A 773 21.79 -2.40 5.25
C PHE A 773 21.43 -3.76 5.85
N LEU A 774 22.11 -4.83 5.44
CA LEU A 774 21.82 -6.18 5.93
C LEU A 774 21.93 -6.29 7.45
N LYS A 775 22.99 -5.73 8.05
CA LYS A 775 23.16 -5.69 9.51
C LYS A 775 22.04 -4.90 10.20
N SER A 776 21.62 -3.78 9.61
CA SER A 776 20.52 -2.96 10.15
C SER A 776 19.19 -3.72 10.11
N SER A 777 18.85 -4.34 8.98
CA SER A 777 17.62 -5.12 8.82
C SER A 777 17.60 -6.38 9.67
N ALA A 778 18.74 -7.06 9.81
CA ALA A 778 18.88 -8.24 10.66
C ALA A 778 18.68 -7.93 12.17
N LYS A 779 18.88 -6.68 12.60
CA LYS A 779 18.54 -6.24 13.98
C LYS A 779 17.05 -6.00 14.17
N ASN A 780 16.34 -5.64 13.10
CA ASN A 780 14.92 -5.28 13.11
C ASN A 780 14.02 -6.49 12.79
N LEU A 781 14.24 -7.64 13.44
CA LEU A 781 13.40 -8.81 13.24
C LEU A 781 12.01 -8.62 13.84
N VAL A 782 11.00 -9.21 13.22
CA VAL A 782 9.65 -9.29 13.81
C VAL A 782 9.64 -10.36 14.88
N THR A 783 9.40 -9.99 16.12
CA THR A 783 8.92 -10.92 17.14
C THR A 783 7.43 -11.11 16.93
N GLU A 784 6.97 -12.33 16.65
CA GLU A 784 5.58 -12.67 16.90
C GLU A 784 5.33 -12.52 18.41
N THR A 785 4.83 -11.35 18.81
CA THR A 785 4.28 -11.12 20.14
C THR A 785 2.77 -11.31 20.06
N ASN A 786 2.31 -12.40 20.69
CA ASN A 786 1.03 -12.55 21.37
C ASN A 786 -0.21 -11.90 20.72
N ASN A 787 -0.93 -12.69 19.94
CA ASN A 787 -2.40 -12.65 19.88
C ASN A 787 -2.91 -14.09 19.77
N LYS A 788 -2.68 -14.84 20.84
CA LYS A 788 -3.61 -15.84 21.34
C LYS A 788 -3.78 -15.49 22.81
N ASP A 789 -4.86 -14.78 23.09
CA ASP A 789 -5.74 -14.99 24.25
C ASP A 789 -7.11 -14.41 23.87
#